data_AF-A0A0R3QNG9-F1
#
_entry.id   AF-A0A0R3QNG9-F1
#
_cell.length_a   1.000
_cell.length_b   1.000
_cell.length_c   1.000
_cell.angle_alpha   90.00
_cell.angle_beta   90.00
_cell.angle_gamma   90.00
#
_symmetry.space_group_name_H-M   'P 1'
#
loop_
_entity.id
_entity.type
_entity.pdbx_description
1 polymer ?
#
loop_
_entity_poly.entity_id
_entity_poly.type
_entity_poly.pdbx_seq_one_letter_code
_entity_poly.pdbx_strand_id
1 'polypeptide(L)'
;MSSSFVDDHFEFAEMNIRHTGNMDDTMAMVRRAVRMGYDCIAINTDIGQMVQECANLGDEPPQKKKKKGGKERNVIPDPVSINCSELNTSMLEANGKRLRIFSRLTATVSNSTEVHLLMHHPQLKKYDLIAVRPSDDQILQTLSKKGDFVDIITYEQASTSVGWLNKSKIIQLCINDGIAFEITYADALKDSSQRREVLVNGRQLLMSTKDGDGVIIASGAERMIDIRAPYDAANISVLFGIRPELARKFVAGNAKKTLLRAESRKTLKGGLLIQNKEDLPKNLTVRLNVIEKIMRIPEFRAQLEIVEDEMWRKFLEFDRDVIRSGWRKVVWKLQKTLGLDANWPVLWTESKLKSLPSQQFIETLTGKQHEQLTSIITEVQLLSRCYNYFPEHLSDADWKRLLQCETQKQRFNHIKFCRQKELKELKCKTKHQLKVVKKFETSKPTSGFAMFVGATHCKRIANHRRLMNHLHNLQLDPKPALLIDCRFLNELSPQALSQTLIQLSYLASENRDRRRPWPLYFFNFDMKDENILEAQYRYLSLANSPRNISLTVSSSSYLNHFSREEIIYLSPHAELDLEEVEGSKAYVLGGIVDRVAQHRLHPHATLLAAKQDGVKVCRLPIDRYIKWKSGSRSMTLLAVTSILYSVYESSGDWERAFRKYIPVRNIRGPEEKNLYSRRLHRYIHDYERRLLLELNQRL
;
A
#
# COMPACT_ATOMS: atom_id res chain seq x y z
N MET A 1 23.47 15.87 -20.99
CA MET A 1 23.18 16.67 -19.79
C MET A 1 21.71 17.07 -19.89
N SER A 2 20.82 16.43 -19.13
CA SER A 2 19.38 16.75 -19.12
C SER A 2 19.00 17.04 -17.68
N SER A 3 18.88 18.33 -17.35
CA SER A 3 18.36 18.81 -16.06
C SER A 3 16.93 18.29 -15.87
N SER A 4 16.71 17.41 -14.89
CA SER A 4 15.36 17.04 -14.47
C SER A 4 14.67 18.29 -13.90
N PHE A 5 13.48 18.58 -14.42
CA PHE A 5 12.81 19.88 -14.30
C PHE A 5 12.25 20.16 -12.89
N VAL A 6 12.11 19.14 -12.03
CA VAL A 6 11.44 19.27 -10.71
C VAL A 6 12.25 18.70 -9.52
N ASP A 7 13.44 18.12 -9.72
CA ASP A 7 14.15 17.40 -8.64
C ASP A 7 14.85 18.30 -7.59
N ASP A 8 15.10 19.59 -7.83
CA ASP A 8 15.47 20.49 -6.73
C ASP A 8 14.22 20.92 -5.96
N HIS A 9 14.24 20.84 -4.63
CA HIS A 9 13.04 20.99 -3.79
C HIS A 9 12.61 22.46 -3.71
N PHE A 10 11.49 22.84 -4.35
CA PHE A 10 10.82 24.12 -4.07
C PHE A 10 9.95 24.00 -2.81
N GLU A 11 9.87 25.07 -2.03
CA GLU A 11 9.18 25.15 -0.75
C GLU A 11 7.79 25.80 -0.87
N PHE A 12 7.64 26.84 -1.70
CA PHE A 12 6.39 27.60 -1.84
C PHE A 12 6.13 28.03 -3.29
N ALA A 13 4.93 27.70 -3.79
CA ALA A 13 4.52 28.07 -5.14
C ALA A 13 3.43 29.14 -5.14
N GLU A 14 3.63 30.18 -5.95
CA GLU A 14 2.57 31.05 -6.44
C GLU A 14 2.07 30.49 -7.78
N MET A 15 0.82 30.06 -7.83
CA MET A 15 0.29 29.27 -8.95
C MET A 15 -0.54 30.10 -9.95
N ASN A 16 -0.77 31.40 -9.68
CA ASN A 16 -1.64 32.22 -10.53
C ASN A 16 -1.34 33.74 -10.47
N ILE A 17 -0.33 34.19 -11.20
CA ILE A 17 -0.15 35.63 -11.52
C ILE A 17 -0.79 35.89 -12.88
N ARG A 18 -1.81 36.77 -12.95
CA ARG A 18 -2.52 37.04 -14.21
C ARG A 18 -1.73 38.03 -15.07
N HIS A 19 -1.45 37.65 -16.31
CA HIS A 19 -0.89 38.56 -17.30
C HIS A 19 -2.01 39.37 -17.98
N THR A 20 -1.97 40.69 -17.85
CA THR A 20 -2.98 41.64 -18.36
C THR A 20 -2.55 42.32 -19.67
N GLY A 21 -1.54 41.80 -20.37
CA GLY A 21 -0.99 42.38 -21.60
C GLY A 21 0.18 43.34 -21.38
N ASN A 22 0.39 43.82 -20.15
CA ASN A 22 1.56 44.64 -19.79
C ASN A 22 2.69 43.77 -19.19
N MET A 23 3.84 43.73 -19.87
CA MET A 23 5.00 42.95 -19.42
C MET A 23 5.64 43.55 -18.16
N ASP A 24 5.69 44.88 -18.05
CA ASP A 24 6.34 45.56 -16.93
C ASP A 24 5.63 45.28 -15.60
N ASP A 25 4.29 45.32 -15.62
CA ASP A 25 3.46 44.99 -14.45
C ASP A 25 3.63 43.53 -14.04
N THR A 26 3.67 42.63 -15.04
CA THR A 26 3.90 41.20 -14.81
C THR A 26 5.28 40.98 -14.17
N MET A 27 6.31 41.65 -14.69
CA MET A 27 7.66 41.57 -14.16
C MET A 27 7.76 42.14 -12.74
N ALA A 28 7.05 43.24 -12.47
CA ALA A 28 6.98 43.84 -11.15
C ALA A 28 6.31 42.90 -10.13
N MET A 29 5.24 42.19 -10.53
CA MET A 29 4.58 41.16 -9.72
C MET A 29 5.50 39.96 -9.45
N VAL A 30 6.25 39.49 -10.44
CA VAL A 30 7.23 38.40 -10.27
C VAL A 30 8.36 38.81 -9.33
N ARG A 31 8.92 40.02 -9.48
CA ARG A 31 9.94 40.57 -8.56
C ARG A 31 9.43 40.64 -7.11
N ARG A 32 8.17 41.04 -6.92
CA ARG A 32 7.49 41.08 -5.62
C ARG A 32 7.36 39.69 -5.02
N ALA A 33 6.89 38.70 -5.80
CA ALA A 33 6.73 37.32 -5.32
C ALA A 33 8.07 36.69 -4.90
N VAL A 34 9.13 36.89 -5.69
CA VAL A 34 10.49 36.43 -5.34
C VAL A 34 10.97 37.04 -4.03
N ARG A 35 10.79 38.36 -3.85
CA ARG A 35 11.16 39.07 -2.61
C ARG A 35 10.39 38.57 -1.39
N MET A 36 9.15 38.11 -1.58
CA MET A 36 8.30 37.54 -0.52
C MET A 36 8.66 36.09 -0.17
N GLY A 37 9.57 35.45 -0.90
CA GLY A 37 10.06 34.10 -0.61
C GLY A 37 9.40 32.97 -1.41
N TYR A 38 8.67 33.27 -2.49
CA TYR A 38 8.26 32.24 -3.44
C TYR A 38 9.44 31.81 -4.31
N ASP A 39 9.61 30.50 -4.45
CA ASP A 39 10.65 29.90 -5.30
C ASP A 39 10.09 29.26 -6.58
N CYS A 40 8.77 29.07 -6.64
CA CYS A 40 8.05 28.62 -7.82
C CYS A 40 6.93 29.61 -8.17
N ILE A 41 6.86 30.04 -9.43
CA ILE A 41 5.88 31.03 -9.90
C ILE A 41 5.25 30.55 -11.22
N ALA A 42 3.92 30.58 -11.33
CA ALA A 42 3.19 30.31 -12.56
C ALA A 42 2.47 31.57 -13.09
N ILE A 43 2.78 31.93 -14.34
CA ILE A 43 2.20 33.08 -15.04
C ILE A 43 1.01 32.59 -15.86
N ASN A 44 -0.16 33.13 -15.55
CA ASN A 44 -1.42 32.74 -16.14
C ASN A 44 -1.83 33.67 -17.28
N THR A 45 -2.11 33.10 -18.44
CA THR A 45 -2.83 33.74 -19.54
C THR A 45 -4.27 33.27 -19.51
N ASP A 46 -5.21 34.16 -19.23
CA ASP A 46 -6.64 33.84 -19.19
C ASP A 46 -7.31 34.25 -20.50
N ILE A 47 -7.89 33.27 -21.21
CA ILE A 47 -8.54 33.50 -22.51
C ILE A 47 -10.07 33.62 -22.41
N GLY A 48 -10.65 33.45 -21.21
CA GLY A 48 -12.10 33.50 -21.06
C GLY A 48 -12.81 32.41 -21.86
N GLN A 49 -13.98 32.73 -22.44
CA GLN A 49 -14.73 31.81 -23.31
C GLN A 49 -14.11 31.72 -24.70
N MET A 50 -14.03 30.50 -25.24
CA MET A 50 -13.66 30.30 -26.65
C MET A 50 -14.82 30.68 -27.56
N VAL A 51 -14.75 31.84 -28.22
CA VAL A 51 -15.79 32.29 -29.15
C VAL A 51 -15.90 31.34 -30.34
N GLN A 52 -17.08 30.79 -30.63
CA GLN A 52 -17.37 30.11 -31.90
C GLN A 52 -18.16 31.10 -32.76
N GLU A 53 -17.62 31.51 -33.92
CA GLU A 53 -18.44 32.18 -34.95
C GLU A 53 -19.44 31.15 -35.50
N CYS A 54 -20.64 31.09 -34.91
CA CYS A 54 -21.79 30.48 -35.57
C CYS A 54 -22.28 31.46 -36.63
N ALA A 55 -22.03 31.12 -37.90
CA ALA A 55 -22.72 31.71 -39.03
C ALA A 55 -24.23 31.44 -38.90
N ASN A 56 -25.01 32.44 -38.50
CA ASN A 56 -26.44 32.44 -38.73
C ASN A 56 -26.68 32.70 -40.22
N LEU A 57 -27.22 31.69 -40.91
CA LEU A 57 -27.83 31.83 -42.23
C LEU A 57 -29.30 32.22 -42.04
N GLY A 58 -29.70 33.30 -42.71
CA GLY A 58 -31.08 33.82 -42.85
C GLY A 58 -31.26 35.19 -42.16
N ASP A 59 -31.72 36.27 -42.78
CA ASP A 59 -32.18 36.58 -44.13
C ASP A 59 -32.08 38.12 -44.25
N GLU A 60 -31.24 38.69 -45.11
CA GLU A 60 -31.44 40.04 -45.70
C GLU A 60 -30.53 40.22 -46.95
N PRO A 61 -30.97 40.98 -47.98
CA PRO A 61 -30.29 41.04 -49.28
C PRO A 61 -29.07 42.01 -49.30
N PRO A 62 -28.14 41.86 -50.26
CA PRO A 62 -26.80 42.43 -50.15
C PRO A 62 -26.75 43.89 -50.61
N GLN A 63 -26.24 44.79 -49.76
CA GLN A 63 -25.77 46.12 -50.20
C GLN A 63 -24.24 46.17 -50.34
N LYS A 64 -23.80 46.80 -51.43
CA LYS A 64 -22.43 46.80 -51.95
C LYS A 64 -21.45 47.69 -51.18
N LYS A 65 -20.28 47.10 -50.84
CA LYS A 65 -18.91 47.66 -50.75
C LYS A 65 -18.56 48.68 -49.64
N LYS A 66 -17.66 48.25 -48.74
CA LYS A 66 -16.23 48.67 -48.72
C LYS A 66 -15.36 47.66 -47.94
N LYS A 67 -14.31 47.16 -48.60
CA LYS A 67 -13.29 46.24 -48.05
C LYS A 67 -12.35 46.96 -47.06
N LYS A 68 -12.17 46.41 -45.86
CA LYS A 68 -10.96 46.38 -45.01
C LYS A 68 -11.22 45.29 -43.94
N GLY A 69 -10.74 44.06 -44.11
CA GLY A 69 -9.53 43.50 -43.45
C GLY A 69 -9.83 43.15 -41.99
N GLY A 70 -9.75 41.93 -41.45
CA GLY A 70 -9.44 40.57 -41.90
C GLY A 70 -10.00 39.60 -40.84
N LYS A 71 -10.22 38.34 -41.21
CA LYS A 71 -10.80 37.29 -40.35
C LYS A 71 -9.89 36.99 -39.14
N GLU A 72 -10.30 37.33 -37.92
CA GLU A 72 -9.61 36.86 -36.71
C GLU A 72 -10.05 35.42 -36.39
N ARG A 73 -9.12 34.48 -36.55
CA ARG A 73 -9.27 33.10 -36.09
C ARG A 73 -9.16 33.06 -34.56
N ASN A 74 -9.79 32.09 -33.91
CA ASN A 74 -9.58 31.78 -32.49
C ASN A 74 -8.12 31.39 -32.23
N VAL A 75 -7.27 32.38 -31.92
CA VAL A 75 -5.84 32.16 -31.65
C VAL A 75 -5.64 32.15 -30.14
N ILE A 76 -5.36 30.98 -29.56
CA ILE A 76 -4.77 30.93 -28.21
C ILE A 76 -3.43 31.69 -28.31
N PRO A 77 -3.09 32.60 -27.40
CA PRO A 77 -1.81 33.30 -27.44
C PRO A 77 -0.64 32.35 -27.14
N ASP A 78 0.58 32.79 -27.47
CA ASP A 78 1.80 32.10 -27.05
C ASP A 78 2.13 32.41 -25.57
N PRO A 79 2.77 31.47 -24.85
CA PRO A 79 3.08 31.65 -23.44
C PRO A 79 4.05 32.83 -23.23
N VAL A 80 3.79 33.61 -22.19
CA VAL A 80 4.64 34.73 -21.78
C VAL A 80 5.98 34.21 -21.27
N SER A 81 7.08 34.58 -21.94
CA SER A 81 8.44 34.26 -21.51
C SER A 81 9.06 35.43 -20.75
N ILE A 82 9.49 35.20 -19.51
CA ILE A 82 10.21 36.20 -18.70
C ILE A 82 11.70 35.84 -18.67
N ASN A 83 12.57 36.83 -18.90
CA ASN A 83 14.01 36.67 -18.77
C ASN A 83 14.40 36.59 -17.29
N CYS A 84 14.82 35.41 -16.83
CA CYS A 84 15.23 35.19 -15.44
C CYS A 84 16.48 36.01 -15.04
N SER A 85 17.30 36.45 -16.00
CA SER A 85 18.52 37.25 -15.76
C SER A 85 18.25 38.65 -15.20
N GLU A 86 17.03 39.18 -15.37
CA GLU A 86 16.63 40.50 -14.87
C GLU A 86 16.00 40.45 -13.46
N LEU A 87 15.99 39.27 -12.84
CA LEU A 87 15.47 39.03 -11.49
C LEU A 87 16.64 38.88 -10.51
N ASN A 88 16.58 39.60 -9.40
CA ASN A 88 17.54 39.43 -8.32
C ASN A 88 17.18 38.17 -7.50
N THR A 89 17.92 37.07 -7.71
CA THR A 89 17.72 35.76 -7.04
C THR A 89 18.68 35.51 -5.87
N SER A 90 19.53 36.47 -5.52
CA SER A 90 20.57 36.33 -4.48
C SER A 90 20.07 35.79 -3.13
N MET A 91 18.89 36.20 -2.67
CA MET A 91 18.29 35.71 -1.42
C MET A 91 17.80 34.25 -1.50
N LEU A 92 17.37 33.80 -2.68
CA LEU A 92 16.96 32.41 -2.89
C LEU A 92 18.20 31.50 -2.98
N GLU A 93 19.22 31.95 -3.69
CA GLU A 93 20.49 31.23 -3.87
C GLU A 93 21.27 31.08 -2.56
N ALA A 94 21.26 32.10 -1.69
CA ALA A 94 21.84 32.03 -0.34
C ALA A 94 21.22 30.91 0.52
N ASN A 95 19.96 30.55 0.27
CA ASN A 95 19.24 29.47 0.93
C ASN A 95 19.33 28.13 0.17
N GLY A 96 20.17 28.04 -0.87
CA GLY A 96 20.32 26.85 -1.72
C GLY A 96 19.13 26.59 -2.66
N LYS A 97 18.29 27.59 -2.91
CA LYS A 97 17.07 27.46 -3.75
C LYS A 97 17.25 28.08 -5.12
N ARG A 98 16.45 27.61 -6.08
CA ARG A 98 16.45 28.10 -7.47
C ARG A 98 15.05 28.55 -7.86
N LEU A 99 14.95 29.72 -8.47
CA LEU A 99 13.69 30.26 -8.99
C LEU A 99 13.22 29.46 -10.21
N ARG A 100 11.93 29.12 -10.23
CA ARG A 100 11.29 28.44 -11.36
C ARG A 100 10.06 29.21 -11.81
N ILE A 101 9.94 29.40 -13.12
CA ILE A 101 8.82 30.09 -13.74
C ILE A 101 8.12 29.11 -14.69
N PHE A 102 6.81 29.01 -14.57
CA PHE A 102 5.96 28.14 -15.38
C PHE A 102 4.92 28.96 -16.15
N SER A 103 4.60 28.52 -17.35
CA SER A 103 3.52 29.08 -18.15
C SER A 103 2.19 28.37 -17.87
N ARG A 104 1.12 29.13 -17.66
CA ARG A 104 -0.22 28.60 -17.38
C ARG A 104 -1.24 29.20 -18.34
N LEU A 105 -2.16 28.38 -18.83
CA LEU A 105 -3.34 28.80 -19.58
C LEU A 105 -4.60 28.54 -18.76
N THR A 106 -5.50 29.51 -18.68
CA THR A 106 -6.85 29.33 -18.11
C THR A 106 -7.91 29.57 -19.18
N ALA A 107 -8.85 28.64 -19.34
CA ALA A 107 -9.95 28.75 -20.30
C ALA A 107 -11.31 28.47 -19.64
N THR A 108 -12.33 29.27 -19.96
CA THR A 108 -13.72 29.02 -19.60
C THR A 108 -14.36 28.12 -20.63
N VAL A 109 -14.99 27.06 -20.15
CA VAL A 109 -15.64 26.06 -21.00
C VAL A 109 -17.09 25.92 -20.57
N SER A 110 -17.98 26.13 -21.54
CA SER A 110 -19.44 26.07 -21.38
C SER A 110 -20.06 24.90 -22.13
N ASN A 111 -19.36 24.31 -23.11
CA ASN A 111 -19.87 23.17 -23.88
C ASN A 111 -18.91 21.97 -23.93
N SER A 112 -19.43 20.75 -24.08
CA SER A 112 -18.58 19.56 -24.27
C SER A 112 -17.80 19.58 -25.59
N THR A 113 -18.26 20.33 -26.60
CA THR A 113 -17.56 20.55 -27.87
C THR A 113 -16.29 21.37 -27.67
N GLU A 114 -16.37 22.43 -26.87
CA GLU A 114 -15.22 23.25 -26.48
C GLU A 114 -14.17 22.44 -25.72
N VAL A 115 -14.57 21.51 -24.83
CA VAL A 115 -13.63 20.60 -24.16
C VAL A 115 -12.82 19.79 -25.18
N HIS A 116 -13.48 19.29 -26.23
CA HIS A 116 -12.84 18.51 -27.28
C HIS A 116 -11.92 19.37 -28.16
N LEU A 117 -12.37 20.58 -28.54
CA LEU A 117 -11.55 21.54 -29.30
C LEU A 117 -10.30 21.93 -28.51
N LEU A 118 -10.46 22.23 -27.23
CA LEU A 118 -9.36 22.55 -26.34
C LEU A 118 -8.38 21.38 -26.29
N MET A 119 -8.85 20.16 -25.99
CA MET A 119 -8.03 18.93 -25.90
C MET A 119 -7.10 18.72 -27.12
N HIS A 120 -7.58 19.03 -28.33
CA HIS A 120 -6.82 18.81 -29.57
C HIS A 120 -6.04 20.04 -30.05
N HIS A 121 -6.12 21.18 -29.36
CA HIS A 121 -5.46 22.39 -29.79
C HIS A 121 -3.92 22.27 -29.68
N PRO A 122 -3.15 22.50 -30.77
CA PRO A 122 -1.70 22.26 -30.80
C PRO A 122 -0.93 23.14 -29.80
N GLN A 123 -1.47 24.32 -29.49
CA GLN A 123 -0.83 25.33 -28.65
C GLN A 123 -0.85 24.97 -27.16
N LEU A 124 -1.73 24.07 -26.71
CA LEU A 124 -1.72 23.55 -25.34
C LEU A 124 -0.41 22.84 -24.96
N LYS A 125 0.31 22.31 -25.95
CA LYS A 125 1.60 21.66 -25.74
C LYS A 125 2.70 22.66 -25.34
N LYS A 126 2.54 23.94 -25.69
CA LYS A 126 3.50 25.00 -25.35
C LYS A 126 3.41 25.39 -23.87
N TYR A 127 2.19 25.38 -23.29
CA TYR A 127 1.96 25.72 -21.89
C TYR A 127 2.39 24.61 -20.92
N ASP A 128 2.91 25.00 -19.75
CA ASP A 128 3.27 24.07 -18.67
C ASP A 128 2.04 23.57 -17.92
N LEU A 129 1.14 24.47 -17.53
CA LEU A 129 -0.07 24.19 -16.76
C LEU A 129 -1.33 24.52 -17.57
N ILE A 130 -2.35 23.67 -17.47
CA ILE A 130 -3.66 23.91 -18.07
C ILE A 130 -4.72 23.95 -16.97
N ALA A 131 -5.39 25.09 -16.86
CA ALA A 131 -6.51 25.32 -15.97
C ALA A 131 -7.82 25.49 -16.78
N VAL A 132 -8.91 24.93 -16.27
CA VAL A 132 -10.24 25.06 -16.89
C VAL A 132 -11.25 25.58 -15.89
N ARG A 133 -12.09 26.52 -16.34
CA ARG A 133 -13.25 27.05 -15.62
C ARG A 133 -14.54 26.44 -16.17
N PRO A 134 -15.12 25.40 -15.52
CA PRO A 134 -16.36 24.80 -15.97
C PRO A 134 -17.57 25.67 -15.56
N SER A 135 -18.44 25.98 -16.53
CA SER A 135 -19.71 26.68 -16.26
C SER A 135 -20.70 25.82 -15.49
N ASP A 136 -20.85 24.54 -15.88
CA ASP A 136 -21.88 23.64 -15.36
C ASP A 136 -21.34 22.33 -14.77
N ASP A 137 -22.19 21.64 -14.01
CA ASP A 137 -21.87 20.34 -13.41
C ASP A 137 -21.68 19.22 -14.45
N GLN A 138 -22.37 19.29 -15.59
CA GLN A 138 -22.20 18.38 -16.71
C GLN A 138 -20.79 18.45 -17.32
N ILE A 139 -20.23 19.66 -17.39
CA ILE A 139 -18.88 19.89 -17.89
C ILE A 139 -17.87 19.34 -16.90
N LEU A 140 -18.10 19.57 -15.60
CA LEU A 140 -17.26 19.01 -14.54
C LEU A 140 -17.24 17.46 -14.61
N GLN A 141 -18.38 16.81 -14.86
CA GLN A 141 -18.42 15.35 -15.10
C GLN A 141 -17.65 14.93 -16.34
N THR A 142 -17.73 15.73 -17.41
CA THR A 142 -17.02 15.48 -18.67
C THR A 142 -15.51 15.60 -18.45
N LEU A 143 -15.05 16.61 -17.71
CA LEU A 143 -13.66 16.80 -17.32
C LEU A 143 -13.17 15.66 -16.42
N SER A 144 -13.99 15.14 -15.50
CA SER A 144 -13.62 13.96 -14.72
C SER A 144 -13.40 12.70 -15.58
N LYS A 145 -14.11 12.56 -16.71
CA LYS A 145 -14.02 11.37 -17.57
C LYS A 145 -12.99 11.50 -18.70
N LYS A 146 -12.86 12.69 -19.28
CA LYS A 146 -12.08 12.97 -20.51
C LYS A 146 -10.99 14.04 -20.31
N GLY A 147 -10.87 14.63 -19.12
CA GLY A 147 -9.96 15.74 -18.82
C GLY A 147 -8.53 15.32 -18.46
N ASP A 148 -7.95 14.37 -19.20
CA ASP A 148 -6.56 13.93 -18.98
C ASP A 148 -5.52 15.04 -19.24
N PHE A 149 -5.91 16.04 -20.04
CA PHE A 149 -5.08 17.20 -20.38
C PHE A 149 -5.18 18.34 -19.36
N VAL A 150 -6.12 18.27 -18.39
CA VAL A 150 -6.36 19.33 -17.41
C VAL A 150 -5.61 19.04 -16.11
N ASP A 151 -4.95 20.08 -15.59
CA ASP A 151 -4.18 20.02 -14.36
C ASP A 151 -4.92 20.68 -13.19
N ILE A 152 -5.58 21.81 -13.47
CA ILE A 152 -6.27 22.64 -12.48
C ILE A 152 -7.73 22.89 -12.91
N ILE A 153 -8.66 22.74 -11.99
CA ILE A 153 -10.04 23.24 -12.13
C ILE A 153 -10.17 24.47 -11.24
N THR A 154 -10.56 25.59 -11.84
CA THR A 154 -10.78 26.85 -11.15
C THR A 154 -12.19 27.36 -11.44
N TYR A 155 -12.62 28.40 -10.76
CA TYR A 155 -13.93 29.01 -10.94
C TYR A 155 -13.88 30.48 -10.59
N GLU A 156 -14.93 31.20 -10.97
CA GLU A 156 -15.06 32.60 -10.65
C GLU A 156 -15.45 32.76 -9.17
N GLN A 157 -14.47 33.19 -8.36
CA GLN A 157 -14.58 33.17 -6.89
C GLN A 157 -15.60 34.16 -6.34
N ALA A 158 -15.76 35.30 -7.02
CA ALA A 158 -16.68 36.37 -6.66
C ALA A 158 -18.13 36.14 -7.16
N SER A 159 -18.39 35.02 -7.84
CA SER A 159 -19.74 34.70 -8.33
C SER A 159 -20.67 34.32 -7.17
N THR A 160 -21.92 34.80 -7.21
CA THR A 160 -22.94 34.60 -6.18
C THR A 160 -23.35 33.13 -6.01
N SER A 161 -23.18 32.30 -7.05
CA SER A 161 -23.45 30.86 -6.92
C SER A 161 -22.70 30.05 -7.97
N VAL A 162 -21.98 29.02 -7.50
CA VAL A 162 -21.34 28.03 -8.36
C VAL A 162 -21.99 26.67 -8.11
N GLY A 163 -22.89 26.28 -9.02
CA GLY A 163 -23.82 25.17 -8.81
C GLY A 163 -23.17 23.81 -8.55
N TRP A 164 -21.95 23.58 -9.03
CA TRP A 164 -21.25 22.29 -8.88
C TRP A 164 -20.42 22.14 -7.61
N LEU A 165 -20.20 23.21 -6.82
CA LEU A 165 -19.41 23.15 -5.58
C LEU A 165 -19.99 22.21 -4.51
N ASN A 166 -21.31 21.93 -4.58
CA ASN A 166 -21.99 20.97 -3.69
C ASN A 166 -21.85 19.49 -4.14
N LYS A 167 -21.28 19.22 -5.32
CA LYS A 167 -21.19 17.86 -5.88
C LYS A 167 -19.93 17.13 -5.40
N SER A 168 -19.87 16.85 -4.10
CA SER A 168 -18.72 16.21 -3.44
C SER A 168 -18.24 14.92 -4.13
N LYS A 169 -19.15 14.08 -4.64
CA LYS A 169 -18.78 12.85 -5.37
C LYS A 169 -17.93 13.12 -6.62
N ILE A 170 -18.28 14.13 -7.41
CA ILE A 170 -17.58 14.46 -8.67
C ILE A 170 -16.23 15.12 -8.34
N ILE A 171 -16.21 16.01 -7.34
CA ILE A 171 -15.00 16.67 -6.85
C ILE A 171 -13.99 15.62 -6.36
N GLN A 172 -14.43 14.64 -5.56
CA GLN A 172 -13.58 13.55 -5.10
C GLN A 172 -13.07 12.65 -6.22
N LEU A 173 -13.86 12.42 -7.28
CA LEU A 173 -13.39 11.68 -8.46
C LEU A 173 -12.24 12.44 -9.15
N CYS A 174 -12.39 13.75 -9.38
CA CYS A 174 -11.35 14.59 -9.96
C CYS A 174 -10.06 14.59 -9.12
N ILE A 175 -10.17 14.70 -7.79
CA ILE A 175 -9.01 14.65 -6.87
C ILE A 175 -8.33 13.28 -6.92
N ASN A 176 -9.10 12.20 -6.96
CA ASN A 176 -8.55 10.85 -7.10
C ASN A 176 -7.84 10.63 -8.44
N ASP A 177 -8.27 11.33 -9.49
CA ASP A 177 -7.59 11.37 -10.79
C ASP A 177 -6.35 12.27 -10.77
N GLY A 178 -6.16 13.05 -9.70
CA GLY A 178 -5.01 13.92 -9.46
C GLY A 178 -5.20 15.35 -9.96
N ILE A 179 -6.39 15.73 -10.40
CA ILE A 179 -6.72 17.11 -10.80
C ILE A 179 -6.83 17.96 -9.54
N ALA A 180 -6.19 19.13 -9.55
CA ALA A 180 -6.25 20.06 -8.42
C ALA A 180 -7.39 21.07 -8.58
N PHE A 181 -8.01 21.48 -7.48
CA PHE A 181 -8.95 22.59 -7.46
C PHE A 181 -8.27 23.85 -6.94
N GLU A 182 -8.55 25.00 -7.53
CA GLU A 182 -7.94 26.28 -7.15
C GLU A 182 -8.93 27.21 -6.44
N ILE A 183 -8.45 27.89 -5.40
CA ILE A 183 -9.09 29.05 -4.78
C ILE A 183 -8.17 30.26 -4.97
N THR A 184 -8.65 31.33 -5.60
CA THR A 184 -7.93 32.60 -5.73
C THR A 184 -8.40 33.61 -4.68
N TYR A 185 -7.47 34.23 -3.95
CA TYR A 185 -7.82 35.14 -2.85
C TYR A 185 -7.80 36.63 -3.20
N ALA A 186 -7.26 37.05 -4.36
CA ALA A 186 -7.14 38.46 -4.70
C ALA A 186 -8.47 39.23 -4.66
N ASP A 187 -9.56 38.62 -5.14
CA ASP A 187 -10.88 39.28 -5.16
C ASP A 187 -11.45 39.50 -3.75
N ALA A 188 -11.05 38.69 -2.76
CA ALA A 188 -11.40 38.90 -1.35
C ALA A 188 -10.70 40.12 -0.72
N LEU A 189 -9.60 40.59 -1.33
CA LEU A 189 -8.86 41.77 -0.90
C LEU A 189 -9.40 43.07 -1.49
N LYS A 190 -10.19 43.00 -2.58
CA LYS A 190 -10.71 44.17 -3.30
C LYS A 190 -11.90 44.80 -2.58
N ASP A 191 -13.02 44.07 -2.50
CA ASP A 191 -14.28 44.59 -1.95
C ASP A 191 -14.89 43.65 -0.89
N SER A 192 -15.64 44.24 0.05
CA SER A 192 -16.37 43.54 1.10
C SER A 192 -17.44 42.58 0.58
N SER A 193 -18.13 42.93 -0.52
CA SER A 193 -19.14 42.07 -1.14
C SER A 193 -18.48 40.83 -1.76
N GLN A 194 -17.44 41.02 -2.58
CA GLN A 194 -16.67 39.96 -3.21
C GLN A 194 -16.01 39.05 -2.16
N ARG A 195 -15.51 39.61 -1.06
CA ARG A 195 -14.94 38.85 0.06
C ARG A 195 -15.93 37.85 0.64
N ARG A 196 -17.19 38.25 0.81
CA ARG A 196 -18.23 37.34 1.31
C ARG A 196 -18.40 36.15 0.39
N GLU A 197 -18.52 36.39 -0.92
CA GLU A 197 -18.69 35.32 -1.91
C GLU A 197 -17.48 34.39 -1.99
N VAL A 198 -16.27 34.94 -1.98
CA VAL A 198 -15.03 34.14 -1.98
C VAL A 198 -14.95 33.24 -0.74
N LEU A 199 -15.31 33.75 0.44
CA LEU A 199 -15.34 32.97 1.69
C LEU A 199 -16.39 31.86 1.66
N VAL A 200 -17.59 32.15 1.16
CA VAL A 200 -18.69 31.17 1.05
C VAL A 200 -18.32 30.06 0.07
N ASN A 201 -17.92 30.43 -1.15
CA ASN A 201 -17.57 29.48 -2.20
C ASN A 201 -16.33 28.64 -1.81
N GLY A 202 -15.29 29.28 -1.27
CA GLY A 202 -14.09 28.61 -0.80
C GLY A 202 -14.38 27.61 0.32
N ARG A 203 -15.22 27.97 1.28
CA ARG A 203 -15.68 27.06 2.35
C ARG A 203 -16.46 25.89 1.78
N GLN A 204 -17.36 26.12 0.83
CA GLN A 204 -18.16 25.06 0.20
C GLN A 204 -17.28 24.05 -0.54
N LEU A 205 -16.27 24.52 -1.28
CA LEU A 205 -15.29 23.63 -1.91
C LEU A 205 -14.57 22.80 -0.85
N LEU A 206 -14.09 23.42 0.23
CA LEU A 206 -13.33 22.72 1.26
C LEU A 206 -14.17 21.68 2.00
N MET A 207 -15.45 21.93 2.25
CA MET A 207 -16.37 20.93 2.82
C MET A 207 -16.56 19.71 1.91
N SER A 208 -16.50 19.90 0.59
CA SER A 208 -16.55 18.82 -0.40
C SER A 208 -15.22 18.05 -0.52
N THR A 209 -14.17 18.49 0.16
CA THR A 209 -12.83 17.89 0.15
C THR A 209 -12.45 17.37 1.52
N LYS A 210 -11.68 16.27 1.58
CA LYS A 210 -11.23 15.68 2.85
C LYS A 210 -10.13 16.55 3.47
N ASP A 211 -10.54 17.58 4.20
CA ASP A 211 -9.68 18.62 4.80
C ASP A 211 -8.86 19.43 3.76
N GLY A 212 -9.30 19.57 2.51
CA GLY A 212 -8.56 20.32 1.48
C GLY A 212 -7.42 19.55 0.79
N ASP A 213 -7.47 18.21 0.76
CA ASP A 213 -6.58 17.44 -0.13
C ASP A 213 -6.95 17.72 -1.61
N GLY A 214 -5.93 17.99 -2.43
CA GLY A 214 -6.12 18.36 -3.84
C GLY A 214 -6.57 19.80 -4.10
N VAL A 215 -6.57 20.68 -3.10
CA VAL A 215 -6.90 22.11 -3.27
C VAL A 215 -5.64 22.97 -3.17
N ILE A 216 -5.48 23.92 -4.09
CA ILE A 216 -4.40 24.91 -4.09
C ILE A 216 -4.96 26.31 -3.83
N ILE A 217 -4.17 27.14 -3.17
CA ILE A 217 -4.46 28.56 -3.00
C ILE A 217 -3.46 29.36 -3.82
N ALA A 218 -3.97 30.29 -4.61
CA ALA A 218 -3.16 31.17 -5.43
C ALA A 218 -3.65 32.62 -5.29
N SER A 219 -2.84 33.60 -5.68
CA SER A 219 -3.28 35.00 -5.59
C SER A 219 -4.37 35.31 -6.62
N GLY A 220 -4.17 34.95 -7.89
CA GLY A 220 -4.97 35.51 -8.98
C GLY A 220 -4.72 37.01 -9.14
N ALA A 221 -3.53 37.48 -8.75
CA ALA A 221 -3.20 38.90 -8.72
C ALA A 221 -3.12 39.50 -10.13
N GLU A 222 -3.73 40.68 -10.29
CA GLU A 222 -3.56 41.56 -11.46
C GLU A 222 -2.60 42.70 -11.16
N ARG A 223 -2.45 43.06 -9.88
CA ARG A 223 -1.58 44.12 -9.40
C ARG A 223 -0.68 43.62 -8.30
N MET A 224 0.46 44.29 -8.15
CA MET A 224 1.47 43.95 -7.14
C MET A 224 0.93 43.94 -5.69
N ILE A 225 -0.04 44.80 -5.38
CA ILE A 225 -0.65 44.90 -4.04
C ILE A 225 -1.53 43.70 -3.67
N ASP A 226 -1.92 42.89 -4.65
CA ASP A 226 -2.81 41.74 -4.44
C ASP A 226 -2.02 40.47 -4.02
N ILE A 227 -0.69 40.49 -4.13
CA ILE A 227 0.20 39.38 -3.72
C ILE A 227 0.46 39.42 -2.20
N ARG A 228 0.48 38.25 -1.56
CA ARG A 228 0.77 38.06 -0.12
C ARG A 228 1.92 37.05 0.04
N ALA A 229 2.63 37.14 1.16
CA ALA A 229 3.72 36.21 1.45
C ALA A 229 3.17 34.77 1.63
N PRO A 230 4.00 33.72 1.42
CA PRO A 230 3.53 32.33 1.42
C PRO A 230 2.77 31.91 2.68
N TYR A 231 3.25 32.33 3.86
CA TYR A 231 2.60 32.04 5.14
C TYR A 231 1.28 32.81 5.30
N ASP A 232 1.20 34.04 4.81
CA ASP A 232 -0.04 34.82 4.84
C ASP A 232 -1.09 34.21 3.89
N ALA A 233 -0.68 33.84 2.68
CA ALA A 233 -1.53 33.13 1.73
C ALA A 233 -2.03 31.79 2.29
N ALA A 234 -1.16 31.05 3.01
CA ALA A 234 -1.57 29.86 3.76
C ALA A 234 -2.57 30.21 4.87
N ASN A 235 -2.35 31.26 5.64
CA ASN A 235 -3.22 31.67 6.74
C ASN A 235 -4.61 32.11 6.27
N ILE A 236 -4.75 32.66 5.06
CA ILE A 236 -6.07 32.91 4.44
C ILE A 236 -6.90 31.62 4.35
N SER A 237 -6.27 30.44 4.19
CA SER A 237 -6.98 29.16 4.18
C SER A 237 -7.76 28.87 5.45
N VAL A 238 -7.29 29.38 6.59
CA VAL A 238 -7.91 29.20 7.91
C VAL A 238 -9.28 29.89 7.95
N LEU A 239 -9.44 31.01 7.23
CA LEU A 239 -10.70 31.74 7.13
C LEU A 239 -11.80 30.91 6.45
N PHE A 240 -11.42 29.97 5.57
CA PHE A 240 -12.38 29.05 4.95
C PHE A 240 -12.75 27.86 5.87
N GLY A 241 -12.17 27.77 7.07
CA GLY A 241 -12.47 26.72 8.06
C GLY A 241 -11.44 25.60 8.16
N ILE A 242 -10.23 25.80 7.64
CA ILE A 242 -9.13 24.83 7.72
C ILE A 242 -8.35 24.98 9.02
N ARG A 243 -7.90 23.85 9.57
CA ARG A 243 -6.99 23.82 10.73
C ARG A 243 -5.63 24.45 10.38
N PRO A 244 -5.07 25.34 11.21
CA PRO A 244 -3.78 26.01 10.93
C PRO A 244 -2.64 25.07 10.55
N GLU A 245 -2.57 23.89 11.18
CA GLU A 245 -1.56 22.85 10.90
C GLU A 245 -1.56 22.38 9.43
N LEU A 246 -2.72 22.46 8.78
CA LEU A 246 -2.91 22.03 7.39
C LEU A 246 -2.76 23.17 6.39
N ALA A 247 -2.72 24.42 6.83
CA ALA A 247 -2.71 25.60 5.97
C ALA A 247 -1.52 25.64 4.99
N ARG A 248 -0.33 25.21 5.45
CA ARG A 248 0.89 25.20 4.62
C ARG A 248 0.76 24.32 3.37
N LYS A 249 -0.07 23.28 3.40
CA LYS A 249 -0.14 22.32 2.29
C LYS A 249 -0.72 22.91 1.00
N PHE A 250 -1.53 23.97 1.09
CA PHE A 250 -2.22 24.58 -0.05
C PHE A 250 -1.27 25.35 -0.98
N VAL A 251 -0.20 25.94 -0.43
CA VAL A 251 0.83 26.70 -1.17
C VAL A 251 2.10 25.90 -1.44
N ALA A 252 2.25 24.73 -0.80
CA ALA A 252 3.45 23.88 -0.91
C ALA A 252 3.12 22.47 -1.46
N GLY A 253 2.65 21.58 -0.59
CA GLY A 253 2.49 20.16 -0.90
C GLY A 253 1.51 19.85 -2.03
N ASN A 254 0.34 20.51 -2.06
CA ASN A 254 -0.66 20.34 -3.10
C ASN A 254 -0.19 20.97 -4.41
N ALA A 255 0.39 22.17 -4.38
CA ALA A 255 0.98 22.80 -5.56
C ALA A 255 2.07 21.93 -6.21
N LYS A 256 2.91 21.27 -5.40
CA LYS A 256 3.91 20.31 -5.88
C LYS A 256 3.27 19.12 -6.60
N LYS A 257 2.19 18.55 -6.05
CA LYS A 257 1.45 17.45 -6.71
C LYS A 257 0.90 17.91 -8.08
N THR A 258 0.37 19.13 -8.15
CA THR A 258 -0.16 19.72 -9.39
C THR A 258 0.92 19.91 -10.45
N LEU A 259 2.08 20.43 -10.08
CA LEU A 259 3.22 20.60 -10.99
C LEU A 259 3.77 19.27 -11.50
N LEU A 260 3.85 18.25 -10.63
CA LEU A 260 4.23 16.89 -11.02
C LEU A 260 3.23 16.27 -11.99
N ARG A 261 1.93 16.54 -11.83
CA ARG A 261 0.91 16.12 -12.81
C ARG A 261 1.14 16.79 -14.16
N ALA A 262 1.38 18.10 -14.16
CA ALA A 262 1.62 18.87 -15.39
C ALA A 262 2.87 18.35 -16.13
N GLU A 263 3.94 18.03 -15.41
CA GLU A 263 5.12 17.39 -15.97
C GLU A 263 4.81 15.99 -16.52
N SER A 264 3.95 15.21 -15.83
CA SER A 264 3.51 13.89 -16.30
C SER A 264 2.70 13.94 -17.60
N ARG A 265 2.15 15.11 -17.97
CA ARG A 265 1.48 15.34 -19.25
C ARG A 265 2.48 15.55 -20.39
N LYS A 266 3.65 16.12 -20.09
CA LYS A 266 4.75 16.34 -21.04
C LYS A 266 5.72 15.15 -21.14
N THR A 267 5.77 14.31 -20.12
CA THR A 267 6.65 13.12 -20.04
C THR A 267 5.92 11.83 -20.39
N LEU A 268 6.68 10.80 -20.80
CA LEU A 268 6.14 9.48 -21.10
C LEU A 268 5.90 8.68 -19.80
N LYS A 269 4.69 8.17 -19.61
CA LYS A 269 4.14 7.71 -18.30
C LYS A 269 4.65 6.33 -17.78
N GLY A 270 5.75 5.78 -18.32
CA GLY A 270 6.40 4.49 -17.97
C GLY A 270 6.09 3.33 -18.94
N GLY A 271 7.08 2.55 -19.42
CA GLY A 271 6.97 1.66 -20.60
C GLY A 271 7.05 0.16 -20.32
N LEU A 272 6.34 -0.64 -21.11
CA LEU A 272 6.39 -2.10 -21.09
C LEU A 272 7.36 -2.64 -22.16
N LEU A 273 8.50 -3.18 -21.73
CA LEU A 273 9.44 -3.90 -22.59
C LEU A 273 8.98 -5.36 -22.70
N ILE A 274 8.65 -5.82 -23.92
CA ILE A 274 8.40 -7.23 -24.22
C ILE A 274 9.63 -7.75 -24.97
N GLN A 275 10.34 -8.71 -24.37
CA GLN A 275 11.45 -9.42 -24.99
C GLN A 275 11.21 -10.92 -24.94
N ASN A 276 11.74 -11.65 -25.93
CA ASN A 276 11.86 -13.10 -25.83
C ASN A 276 12.87 -13.46 -24.72
N LYS A 277 12.62 -14.57 -24.03
CA LYS A 277 13.43 -15.02 -22.88
C LYS A 277 14.92 -15.20 -23.21
N GLU A 278 15.23 -15.39 -24.49
CA GLU A 278 16.57 -15.65 -25.04
C GLU A 278 17.39 -14.37 -25.27
N ASP A 279 16.73 -13.21 -25.41
CA ASP A 279 17.36 -11.91 -25.69
C ASP A 279 17.63 -11.07 -24.43
N LEU A 280 17.50 -11.67 -23.24
CA LEU A 280 17.87 -10.99 -22.00
C LEU A 280 19.39 -10.70 -21.99
N PRO A 281 19.83 -9.45 -21.79
CA PRO A 281 21.25 -9.16 -21.67
C PRO A 281 21.84 -9.94 -20.48
N LYS A 282 22.89 -10.74 -20.73
CA LYS A 282 23.64 -11.52 -19.72
C LYS A 282 24.30 -10.67 -18.62
N ASN A 283 24.12 -9.34 -18.65
CA ASN A 283 24.75 -8.36 -17.77
C ASN A 283 23.88 -7.97 -16.56
N LEU A 284 22.72 -8.61 -16.38
CA LEU A 284 21.92 -8.50 -15.16
C LEU A 284 22.50 -9.29 -13.96
N THR A 285 23.68 -9.88 -14.12
CA THR A 285 24.36 -10.71 -13.12
C THR A 285 25.68 -10.09 -12.61
N VAL A 286 25.73 -8.80 -12.30
CA VAL A 286 26.86 -8.25 -11.50
C VAL A 286 26.39 -7.18 -10.53
N ARG A 287 25.89 -7.59 -9.36
CA ARG A 287 25.89 -6.78 -8.12
C ARG A 287 26.12 -7.67 -6.89
N LEU A 288 27.17 -8.50 -6.95
CA LEU A 288 27.74 -9.16 -5.76
C LEU A 288 29.10 -8.60 -5.36
N ASN A 289 29.84 -7.94 -6.28
CA ASN A 289 31.20 -7.44 -6.00
C ASN A 289 31.26 -6.01 -5.41
N VAL A 290 30.12 -5.38 -5.12
CA VAL A 290 30.07 -4.04 -4.49
C VAL A 290 29.92 -4.16 -2.96
N ILE A 291 29.32 -5.25 -2.46
CA ILE A 291 29.14 -5.48 -1.03
C ILE A 291 30.47 -5.92 -0.37
N GLU A 292 31.32 -6.66 -1.08
CA GLU A 292 32.66 -7.01 -0.59
C GLU A 292 33.63 -5.82 -0.57
N LYS A 293 33.41 -4.80 -1.43
CA LYS A 293 34.21 -3.57 -1.43
C LYS A 293 33.83 -2.62 -0.29
N ILE A 294 32.58 -2.64 0.17
CA ILE A 294 32.09 -1.80 1.28
C ILE A 294 32.51 -2.36 2.66
N MET A 295 32.76 -3.67 2.77
CA MET A 295 33.23 -4.30 4.02
C MET A 295 34.73 -4.10 4.32
N ARG A 296 35.48 -3.41 3.44
CA ARG A 296 36.92 -3.14 3.60
C ARG A 296 37.25 -1.70 4.02
N ILE A 297 36.26 -0.88 4.33
CA ILE A 297 36.45 0.53 4.75
C ILE A 297 36.71 0.58 6.27
N PRO A 298 37.90 0.98 6.74
CA PRO A 298 38.25 1.02 8.16
C PRO A 298 37.51 2.12 8.94
N GLU A 299 37.07 3.19 8.28
CA GLU A 299 36.36 4.31 8.90
C GLU A 299 34.92 3.96 9.31
N PHE A 300 34.36 2.84 8.85
CA PHE A 300 33.06 2.33 9.31
C PHE A 300 33.17 1.46 10.58
N ARG A 301 34.38 1.29 11.12
CA ARG A 301 34.67 0.55 12.37
C ARG A 301 34.96 1.47 13.56
N ALA A 302 35.00 2.79 13.36
CA ALA A 302 35.33 3.79 14.36
C ALA A 302 34.13 4.66 14.83
N GLN A 303 32.90 4.27 14.46
CA GLN A 303 31.66 4.91 14.94
C GLN A 303 30.78 3.96 15.77
N LEU A 304 31.41 3.03 16.51
CA LEU A 304 30.73 2.12 17.43
C LEU A 304 31.43 1.94 18.79
N GLU A 305 32.49 2.70 19.06
CA GLU A 305 33.16 2.75 20.35
C GLU A 305 33.44 4.22 20.68
N ILE A 306 32.67 4.77 21.62
CA ILE A 306 32.94 5.84 22.59
C ILE A 306 31.57 6.17 23.19
N VAL A 307 31.18 5.43 24.22
CA VAL A 307 30.48 5.96 25.40
C VAL A 307 30.82 5.00 26.55
N GLU A 308 32.08 5.04 26.98
CA GLU A 308 32.49 4.63 28.33
C GLU A 308 33.21 5.83 28.94
N ASP A 309 32.49 6.65 29.71
CA ASP A 309 32.93 7.10 31.04
C ASP A 309 31.90 8.06 31.65
N GLU A 310 30.74 7.55 32.08
CA GLU A 310 29.88 8.27 33.04
C GLU A 310 28.84 7.36 33.73
N MET A 311 29.11 6.05 33.80
CA MET A 311 28.19 5.06 34.37
C MET A 311 28.81 4.22 35.50
N TRP A 312 29.95 4.65 36.04
CA TRP A 312 30.68 3.92 37.07
C TRP A 312 30.42 4.39 38.52
N ARG A 313 29.50 5.34 38.74
CA ARG A 313 29.19 5.86 40.09
C ARG A 313 27.81 5.51 40.66
N LYS A 314 27.00 4.70 39.96
CA LYS A 314 25.70 4.20 40.46
C LYS A 314 25.61 2.66 40.59
N PHE A 315 26.74 1.96 40.41
CA PHE A 315 26.77 0.49 40.26
C PHE A 315 26.88 -0.30 41.58
N LEU A 316 26.79 0.35 42.75
CA LEU A 316 27.31 -0.24 44.01
C LEU A 316 26.28 -0.82 45.00
N GLU A 317 25.01 -1.00 44.64
CA GLU A 317 24.04 -1.63 45.58
C GLU A 317 23.17 -2.76 45.00
N PHE A 318 23.34 -3.17 43.74
CA PHE A 318 22.45 -4.17 43.14
C PHE A 318 23.20 -5.40 42.58
N ASP A 319 22.98 -6.54 43.24
CA ASP A 319 22.49 -7.78 42.60
C ASP A 319 23.39 -9.05 42.62
N ARG A 320 23.04 -10.03 43.47
CA ARG A 320 23.68 -11.37 43.53
C ARG A 320 23.42 -12.21 42.26
N ASP A 321 22.34 -11.95 41.52
CA ASP A 321 22.00 -12.68 40.29
C ASP A 321 22.91 -12.28 39.11
N VAL A 322 23.40 -11.03 39.09
CA VAL A 322 24.37 -10.52 38.10
C VAL A 322 25.72 -11.23 38.26
N ILE A 323 26.17 -11.43 39.51
CA ILE A 323 27.42 -12.14 39.82
C ILE A 323 27.33 -13.59 39.31
N ARG A 324 26.27 -14.33 39.65
CA ARG A 324 26.08 -15.73 39.22
C ARG A 324 25.96 -15.86 37.69
N SER A 325 25.30 -14.91 37.04
CA SER A 325 25.21 -14.83 35.58
C SER A 325 26.55 -14.46 34.93
N GLY A 326 27.36 -13.62 35.58
CA GLY A 326 28.73 -13.30 35.20
C GLY A 326 29.65 -14.52 35.25
N TRP A 327 29.63 -15.27 36.36
CA TRP A 327 30.38 -16.52 36.52
C TRP A 327 30.01 -17.56 35.45
N ARG A 328 28.72 -17.75 35.17
CA ARG A 328 28.26 -18.65 34.09
C ARG A 328 28.81 -18.25 32.71
N LYS A 329 28.90 -16.95 32.40
CA LYS A 329 29.52 -16.46 31.15
C LYS A 329 31.02 -16.74 31.10
N VAL A 330 31.73 -16.56 32.22
CA VAL A 330 33.17 -16.83 32.33
C VAL A 330 33.45 -18.32 32.15
N VAL A 331 32.70 -19.20 32.82
CA VAL A 331 32.80 -20.66 32.66
C VAL A 331 32.54 -21.08 31.22
N TRP A 332 31.49 -20.55 30.58
CA TRP A 332 31.22 -20.83 29.16
C TRP A 332 32.35 -20.37 28.24
N LYS A 333 32.89 -19.15 28.46
CA LYS A 333 34.04 -18.64 27.68
C LYS A 333 35.26 -19.54 27.85
N LEU A 334 35.58 -19.95 29.07
CA LEU A 334 36.69 -20.86 29.38
C LEU A 334 36.53 -22.22 28.69
N GLN A 335 35.34 -22.82 28.75
CA GLN A 335 35.07 -24.10 28.08
C GLN A 335 35.19 -23.96 26.55
N LYS A 336 34.73 -22.85 25.97
CA LYS A 336 34.90 -22.52 24.55
C LYS A 336 36.36 -22.35 24.13
N THR A 337 37.16 -21.65 24.94
CA THR A 337 38.58 -21.44 24.66
C THR A 337 39.39 -22.74 24.78
N LEU A 338 38.91 -23.68 25.60
CA LEU A 338 39.49 -25.03 25.75
C LEU A 338 38.99 -26.04 24.70
N GLY A 339 38.19 -25.61 23.72
CA GLY A 339 37.70 -26.48 22.64
C GLY A 339 36.62 -27.49 23.06
N LEU A 340 36.05 -27.36 24.27
CA LEU A 340 34.95 -28.20 24.72
C LEU A 340 33.63 -27.75 24.09
N ASP A 341 32.73 -28.71 23.82
CA ASP A 341 31.37 -28.44 23.34
C ASP A 341 30.53 -27.78 24.44
N ALA A 342 30.69 -26.46 24.59
CA ALA A 342 30.06 -25.67 25.65
C ALA A 342 28.76 -24.99 25.18
N ASN A 343 27.67 -25.29 25.86
CA ASN A 343 26.36 -24.71 25.61
C ASN A 343 26.18 -23.35 26.31
N TRP A 344 25.60 -22.35 25.63
CA TRP A 344 25.36 -21.03 26.25
C TRP A 344 24.44 -21.16 27.48
N PRO A 345 24.81 -20.55 28.62
CA PRO A 345 24.03 -20.63 29.85
C PRO A 345 22.75 -19.80 29.80
N VAL A 346 21.76 -20.17 30.60
CA VAL A 346 20.59 -19.33 30.87
C VAL A 346 21.02 -18.27 31.89
N LEU A 347 20.72 -17.01 31.59
CA LEU A 347 21.17 -15.83 32.34
C LEU A 347 19.96 -15.11 32.89
N TRP A 348 20.04 -14.71 34.15
CA TRP A 348 18.96 -14.01 34.84
C TRP A 348 19.30 -12.52 34.92
N THR A 349 18.36 -11.68 34.50
CA THR A 349 18.44 -10.21 34.55
C THR A 349 17.23 -9.63 35.28
N GLU A 350 17.15 -8.31 35.31
CA GLU A 350 15.92 -7.60 35.70
C GLU A 350 14.74 -8.00 34.80
N SER A 351 13.53 -7.81 35.36
CA SER A 351 12.28 -8.08 34.65
C SER A 351 12.14 -7.16 33.45
N LYS A 352 11.96 -7.73 32.27
CA LYS A 352 11.73 -6.98 31.03
C LYS A 352 10.25 -6.69 30.78
N LEU A 353 9.37 -7.27 31.61
CA LEU A 353 7.94 -7.03 31.54
C LEU A 353 7.62 -5.61 32.02
N LYS A 354 7.15 -4.76 31.10
CA LYS A 354 6.79 -3.35 31.40
C LYS A 354 5.29 -3.12 31.57
N SER A 355 4.45 -4.00 31.03
CA SER A 355 2.99 -3.83 30.99
C SER A 355 2.29 -5.01 31.64
N LEU A 356 1.40 -4.72 32.61
CA LEU A 356 0.44 -5.65 33.19
C LEU A 356 -0.91 -5.53 32.47
N PRO A 357 -1.81 -6.54 32.57
CA PRO A 357 -3.16 -6.44 32.03
C PRO A 357 -3.94 -5.24 32.61
N SER A 358 -4.78 -4.62 31.79
CA SER A 358 -5.60 -3.48 32.22
C SER A 358 -6.66 -3.87 33.27
N GLN A 359 -7.07 -2.92 34.13
CA GLN A 359 -8.10 -3.15 35.14
C GLN A 359 -9.44 -3.57 34.51
N GLN A 360 -9.81 -2.97 33.38
CA GLN A 360 -11.01 -3.33 32.61
C GLN A 360 -10.99 -4.79 32.14
N PHE A 361 -9.82 -5.30 31.73
CA PHE A 361 -9.70 -6.70 31.33
C PHE A 361 -9.87 -7.65 32.52
N ILE A 362 -9.28 -7.32 33.67
CA ILE A 362 -9.37 -8.13 34.88
C ILE A 362 -10.84 -8.27 35.33
N GLU A 363 -11.60 -7.18 35.32
CA GLU A 363 -13.03 -7.17 35.69
C GLU A 363 -13.92 -8.09 34.82
N THR A 364 -13.52 -8.37 33.58
CA THR A 364 -14.28 -9.25 32.67
C THR A 364 -14.10 -10.75 32.93
N LEU A 365 -13.17 -11.15 33.80
CA LEU A 365 -12.79 -12.55 34.00
C LEU A 365 -13.57 -13.21 35.15
N THR A 366 -13.81 -14.52 35.03
CA THR A 366 -14.40 -15.32 36.12
C THR A 366 -13.40 -15.55 37.27
N GLY A 367 -13.86 -15.91 38.47
CA GLY A 367 -12.98 -16.14 39.63
C GLY A 367 -11.88 -17.19 39.40
N LYS A 368 -12.20 -18.31 38.72
CA LYS A 368 -11.20 -19.32 38.33
C LYS A 368 -10.16 -18.78 37.34
N GLN A 369 -10.57 -17.89 36.43
CA GLN A 369 -9.66 -17.28 35.46
C GLN A 369 -8.73 -16.26 36.13
N HIS A 370 -9.14 -15.62 37.22
CA HIS A 370 -8.28 -14.72 38.00
C HIS A 370 -7.10 -15.43 38.67
N GLU A 371 -7.35 -16.59 39.29
CA GLU A 371 -6.29 -17.41 39.89
C GLU A 371 -5.30 -17.89 38.82
N GLN A 372 -5.82 -18.38 37.68
CA GLN A 372 -5.00 -18.77 36.54
C GLN A 372 -4.18 -17.60 35.99
N LEU A 373 -4.78 -16.41 35.88
CA LEU A 373 -4.09 -15.22 35.40
C LEU A 373 -2.94 -14.83 36.32
N THR A 374 -3.14 -14.87 37.65
CA THR A 374 -2.09 -14.55 38.63
C THR A 374 -0.89 -15.50 38.48
N SER A 375 -1.14 -16.81 38.36
CA SER A 375 -0.09 -17.81 38.08
C SER A 375 0.63 -17.51 36.76
N ILE A 376 -0.10 -17.20 35.70
CA ILE A 376 0.49 -16.86 34.39
C ILE A 376 1.31 -15.58 34.46
N ILE A 377 0.88 -14.55 35.20
CA ILE A 377 1.64 -13.31 35.38
C ILE A 377 2.99 -13.61 36.05
N THR A 378 3.00 -14.42 37.11
CA THR A 378 4.26 -14.81 37.77
C THR A 378 5.19 -15.60 36.83
N GLU A 379 4.64 -16.53 36.05
CA GLU A 379 5.36 -17.27 35.01
C GLU A 379 5.97 -16.31 33.97
N VAL A 380 5.19 -15.37 33.45
CA VAL A 380 5.64 -14.41 32.43
C VAL A 380 6.69 -13.45 32.99
N GLN A 381 6.52 -13.01 34.25
CA GLN A 381 7.48 -12.14 34.93
C GLN A 381 8.82 -12.83 35.12
N LEU A 382 8.83 -14.08 35.60
CA LEU A 382 10.05 -14.88 35.72
C LEU A 382 10.67 -15.19 34.35
N LEU A 383 9.86 -15.50 33.35
CA LEU A 383 10.34 -15.74 31.99
C LEU A 383 11.02 -14.50 31.41
N SER A 384 10.49 -13.30 31.69
CA SER A 384 11.07 -12.03 31.21
C SER A 384 12.49 -11.78 31.75
N ARG A 385 12.82 -12.35 32.92
CA ARG A 385 14.14 -12.24 33.56
C ARG A 385 15.18 -13.16 32.93
N CYS A 386 14.78 -14.34 32.45
CA CYS A 386 15.70 -15.36 31.94
C CYS A 386 15.75 -15.45 30.40
N TYR A 387 14.76 -14.89 29.70
CA TYR A 387 14.67 -14.94 28.24
C TYR A 387 15.04 -13.60 27.60
N ASN A 388 16.13 -13.58 26.84
CA ASN A 388 16.60 -12.35 26.20
C ASN A 388 15.75 -11.89 25.02
N TYR A 389 14.96 -12.78 24.41
CA TYR A 389 14.12 -12.49 23.26
C TYR A 389 12.65 -12.26 23.69
N PHE A 390 12.44 -11.41 24.68
CA PHE A 390 11.14 -11.10 25.27
C PHE A 390 10.51 -9.84 24.62
N PRO A 391 9.18 -9.77 24.42
CA PRO A 391 8.49 -8.59 23.89
C PRO A 391 8.53 -7.40 24.86
N GLU A 392 8.51 -6.18 24.32
CA GLU A 392 8.53 -4.96 25.14
C GLU A 392 7.14 -4.60 25.68
N HIS A 393 6.09 -4.91 24.91
CA HIS A 393 4.70 -4.65 25.28
C HIS A 393 3.81 -5.86 25.02
N LEU A 394 2.99 -6.23 26.01
CA LEU A 394 1.95 -7.26 25.90
C LEU A 394 0.58 -6.59 26.03
N SER A 395 -0.27 -6.75 25.01
CA SER A 395 -1.62 -6.19 25.01
C SER A 395 -2.62 -7.07 25.75
N ASP A 396 -3.78 -6.54 26.14
CA ASP A 396 -4.86 -7.33 26.78
C ASP A 396 -5.32 -8.51 25.90
N ALA A 397 -5.27 -8.35 24.57
CA ALA A 397 -5.55 -9.43 23.64
C ALA A 397 -4.51 -10.55 23.69
N ASP A 398 -3.25 -10.23 23.99
CA ASP A 398 -2.19 -11.23 24.17
C ASP A 398 -2.34 -11.94 25.51
N TRP A 399 -2.73 -11.23 26.58
CA TRP A 399 -3.07 -11.82 27.88
C TRP A 399 -4.26 -12.78 27.80
N LYS A 400 -5.33 -12.41 27.09
CA LYS A 400 -6.45 -13.30 26.78
C LYS A 400 -5.99 -14.58 26.07
N ARG A 401 -5.01 -14.46 25.16
CA ARG A 401 -4.47 -15.60 24.42
C ARG A 401 -3.57 -16.50 25.27
N LEU A 402 -2.83 -15.93 26.21
CA LEU A 402 -2.03 -16.70 27.18
C LEU A 402 -2.93 -17.52 28.12
N LEU A 403 -4.08 -16.99 28.53
CA LEU A 403 -5.10 -17.73 29.28
C LEU A 403 -5.69 -18.92 28.51
N GLN A 404 -5.82 -18.80 27.18
CA GLN A 404 -6.29 -19.88 26.31
C GLN A 404 -5.26 -20.99 26.05
N CYS A 405 -3.99 -20.78 26.42
CA CYS A 405 -2.93 -21.76 26.17
C CYS A 405 -2.92 -22.85 27.25
N GLU A 406 -3.10 -24.10 26.83
CA GLU A 406 -3.18 -25.27 27.72
C GLU A 406 -1.83 -25.63 28.34
N THR A 407 -0.71 -25.33 27.66
CA THR A 407 0.64 -25.74 28.11
C THR A 407 1.60 -24.57 28.25
N GLN A 408 2.57 -24.68 29.17
CA GLN A 408 3.66 -23.72 29.36
C GLN A 408 4.46 -23.49 28.07
N LYS A 409 4.66 -24.56 27.28
CA LYS A 409 5.34 -24.46 25.98
C LYS A 409 4.53 -23.66 24.95
N GLN A 410 3.20 -23.77 24.94
CA GLN A 410 2.35 -22.94 24.08
C GLN A 410 2.44 -21.46 24.49
N ARG A 411 2.41 -21.16 25.80
CA ARG A 411 2.61 -19.80 26.33
C ARG A 411 3.97 -19.21 25.92
N PHE A 412 5.05 -19.96 26.14
CA PHE A 412 6.40 -19.56 25.71
C PHE A 412 6.47 -19.27 24.20
N ASN A 413 5.89 -20.14 23.38
CA ASN A 413 5.84 -19.95 21.92
C ASN A 413 5.03 -18.71 21.52
N HIS A 414 3.95 -18.40 22.24
CA HIS A 414 3.17 -17.19 22.00
C HIS A 414 3.98 -15.93 22.31
N ILE A 415 4.70 -15.90 23.43
CA ILE A 415 5.58 -14.78 23.81
C ILE A 415 6.69 -14.57 22.77
N LYS A 416 7.30 -15.67 22.32
CA LYS A 416 8.27 -15.64 21.21
C LYS A 416 7.66 -15.09 19.91
N PHE A 417 6.40 -15.42 19.62
CA PHE A 417 5.66 -14.86 18.49
C PHE A 417 5.43 -13.36 18.63
N CYS A 418 5.07 -12.87 19.81
CA CYS A 418 4.92 -11.43 20.09
C CYS A 418 6.21 -10.67 19.80
N ARG A 419 7.38 -11.15 20.28
CA ARG A 419 8.67 -10.51 19.97
C ARG A 419 9.02 -10.56 18.48
N GLN A 420 8.70 -11.66 17.79
CA GLN A 420 8.88 -11.73 16.33
C GLN A 420 8.00 -10.73 15.58
N LYS A 421 6.77 -10.50 16.06
CA LYS A 421 5.84 -9.51 15.48
C LYS A 421 6.41 -8.09 15.64
N GLU A 422 6.82 -7.71 16.84
CA GLU A 422 7.47 -6.41 17.11
C GLU A 422 8.68 -6.18 16.20
N LEU A 423 9.59 -7.16 16.11
CA LEU A 423 10.78 -7.06 15.27
C LEU A 423 10.45 -6.99 13.77
N LYS A 424 9.38 -7.64 13.32
CA LYS A 424 8.89 -7.52 11.93
C LYS A 424 8.31 -6.13 11.69
N GLU A 425 7.56 -5.57 12.62
CA GLU A 425 7.01 -4.22 12.53
C GLU A 425 8.12 -3.16 12.50
N LEU A 426 9.11 -3.27 13.39
CA LEU A 426 10.33 -2.45 13.37
C LEU A 426 11.03 -2.55 12.02
N LYS A 427 11.29 -3.76 11.52
CA LYS A 427 11.87 -3.97 10.17
C LYS A 427 11.02 -3.38 9.05
N CYS A 428 9.69 -3.46 9.13
CA CYS A 428 8.79 -2.86 8.14
C CYS A 428 8.85 -1.34 8.18
N LYS A 429 8.87 -0.72 9.38
CA LYS A 429 9.06 0.72 9.57
C LYS A 429 10.40 1.17 8.99
N THR A 430 11.49 0.49 9.35
CA THR A 430 12.83 0.76 8.81
C THR A 430 12.88 0.56 7.29
N LYS A 431 12.29 -0.51 6.74
CA LYS A 431 12.23 -0.75 5.29
C LYS A 431 11.36 0.27 4.58
N HIS A 432 10.29 0.76 5.20
CA HIS A 432 9.46 1.82 4.66
C HIS A 432 10.26 3.13 4.58
N GLN A 433 10.94 3.51 5.67
CA GLN A 433 11.86 4.65 5.69
C GLN A 433 12.97 4.50 4.63
N LEU A 434 13.63 3.34 4.55
CA LEU A 434 14.66 3.07 3.54
C LEU A 434 14.13 3.00 2.10
N LYS A 435 12.86 2.61 1.88
CA LYS A 435 12.23 2.66 0.55
C LYS A 435 11.85 4.08 0.15
N VAL A 436 11.47 4.92 1.11
CA VAL A 436 11.30 6.36 0.89
C VAL A 436 12.64 6.96 0.46
N VAL A 437 13.74 6.56 1.11
CA VAL A 437 15.11 6.97 0.75
C VAL A 437 15.57 6.38 -0.60
N LYS A 438 15.34 5.09 -0.87
CA LYS A 438 15.76 4.43 -2.14
C LYS A 438 14.93 4.84 -3.36
N LYS A 439 13.76 5.46 -3.18
CA LYS A 439 13.01 6.05 -4.30
C LYS A 439 13.75 7.24 -4.95
N PHE A 440 14.82 7.74 -4.34
CA PHE A 440 15.68 8.80 -4.87
C PHE A 440 16.78 8.35 -5.84
N GLU A 441 16.93 7.06 -6.13
CA GLU A 441 17.90 6.57 -7.12
C GLU A 441 17.18 5.84 -8.25
N THR A 442 16.93 6.53 -9.37
CA THR A 442 16.43 5.88 -10.59
C THR A 442 17.55 5.69 -11.62
N SER A 443 17.60 4.45 -12.13
CA SER A 443 18.51 3.93 -13.15
C SER A 443 18.22 4.48 -14.54
N LYS A 444 19.27 4.67 -15.36
CA LYS A 444 19.21 5.08 -16.77
C LYS A 444 18.41 4.08 -17.64
N PRO A 445 17.61 4.55 -18.63
CA PRO A 445 16.85 3.68 -19.51
C PRO A 445 17.74 3.04 -20.58
N THR A 446 17.50 1.76 -20.86
CA THR A 446 18.08 1.03 -22.01
C THR A 446 17.03 0.97 -23.12
N SER A 447 17.45 1.18 -24.36
CA SER A 447 16.61 1.35 -25.55
C SER A 447 15.79 0.10 -25.90
N GLY A 448 14.48 0.27 -26.12
CA GLY A 448 13.58 -0.72 -26.71
C GLY A 448 12.16 -0.15 -26.86
N PHE A 449 11.45 -0.59 -27.91
CA PHE A 449 10.08 -0.15 -28.22
C PHE A 449 9.13 -0.63 -27.11
N ALA A 450 8.48 0.29 -26.43
CA ALA A 450 7.60 0.02 -25.29
C ALA A 450 6.33 0.87 -25.38
N MET A 451 5.17 0.32 -25.00
CA MET A 451 3.94 1.09 -24.81
C MET A 451 3.80 1.49 -23.34
N PHE A 452 3.34 2.72 -23.06
CA PHE A 452 3.48 3.35 -21.75
C PHE A 452 2.14 3.56 -21.01
N VAL A 453 2.04 3.18 -19.72
CA VAL A 453 0.81 3.24 -18.88
C VAL A 453 1.11 3.80 -17.48
N GLY A 454 0.44 4.88 -17.06
CA GLY A 454 0.70 5.55 -15.77
C GLY A 454 0.39 4.71 -14.52
N ALA A 455 0.98 5.02 -13.35
CA ALA A 455 0.88 4.18 -12.14
C ALA A 455 -0.54 4.05 -11.54
N THR A 456 -1.34 5.13 -11.60
CA THR A 456 -2.77 5.10 -11.22
C THR A 456 -3.58 4.30 -12.23
N HIS A 457 -3.27 4.47 -13.51
CA HIS A 457 -3.77 3.65 -14.60
C HIS A 457 -3.38 2.17 -14.43
N CYS A 458 -2.17 1.82 -13.98
CA CYS A 458 -1.75 0.45 -13.74
C CYS A 458 -2.61 -0.22 -12.67
N LYS A 459 -2.93 0.48 -11.58
CA LYS A 459 -3.84 -0.05 -10.55
C LYS A 459 -5.27 -0.18 -11.08
N ARG A 460 -5.76 0.82 -11.83
CA ARG A 460 -7.10 0.79 -12.43
C ARG A 460 -7.23 -0.32 -13.47
N ILE A 461 -6.25 -0.45 -14.37
CA ILE A 461 -6.16 -1.49 -15.40
C ILE A 461 -5.96 -2.85 -14.77
N ALA A 462 -5.14 -3.00 -13.72
CA ALA A 462 -5.03 -4.26 -13.02
C ALA A 462 -6.36 -4.66 -12.38
N ASN A 463 -7.06 -3.72 -11.72
CA ASN A 463 -8.38 -3.98 -11.15
C ASN A 463 -9.45 -4.27 -12.21
N HIS A 464 -9.44 -3.51 -13.30
CA HIS A 464 -10.35 -3.71 -14.43
C HIS A 464 -10.08 -5.05 -15.11
N ARG A 465 -8.80 -5.41 -15.33
CA ARG A 465 -8.38 -6.70 -15.87
C ARG A 465 -8.78 -7.86 -14.95
N ARG A 466 -8.59 -7.74 -13.63
CA ARG A 466 -9.07 -8.73 -12.65
C ARG A 466 -10.57 -8.93 -12.77
N LEU A 467 -11.32 -7.83 -12.84
CA LEU A 467 -12.77 -7.85 -12.98
C LEU A 467 -13.21 -8.48 -14.31
N MET A 468 -12.60 -8.06 -15.43
CA MET A 468 -12.89 -8.58 -16.76
C MET A 468 -12.55 -10.06 -16.86
N ASN A 469 -11.39 -10.51 -16.35
CA ASN A 469 -11.03 -11.93 -16.32
C ASN A 469 -12.06 -12.74 -15.52
N HIS A 470 -12.51 -12.22 -14.38
CA HIS A 470 -13.47 -12.91 -13.54
C HIS A 470 -14.86 -13.00 -14.18
N LEU A 471 -15.38 -11.89 -14.74
CA LEU A 471 -16.66 -11.88 -15.45
C LEU A 471 -16.63 -12.75 -16.71
N HIS A 472 -15.55 -12.67 -17.49
CA HIS A 472 -15.35 -13.49 -18.66
C HIS A 472 -15.38 -14.99 -18.32
N ASN A 473 -14.72 -15.38 -17.23
CA ASN A 473 -14.72 -16.77 -16.78
C ASN A 473 -16.11 -17.22 -16.30
N LEU A 474 -16.84 -16.39 -15.55
CA LEU A 474 -18.21 -16.72 -15.14
C LEU A 474 -19.18 -16.87 -16.33
N GLN A 475 -18.96 -16.12 -17.41
CA GLN A 475 -19.82 -16.14 -18.60
C GLN A 475 -19.51 -17.30 -19.55
N LEU A 476 -18.25 -17.74 -19.64
CA LEU A 476 -17.83 -18.78 -20.56
C LEU A 476 -17.95 -20.19 -19.97
N ASP A 477 -17.33 -20.43 -18.81
CA ASP A 477 -17.26 -21.76 -18.19
C ASP A 477 -17.22 -21.62 -16.66
N PRO A 478 -18.29 -21.99 -15.93
CA PRO A 478 -18.31 -21.92 -14.46
C PRO A 478 -17.41 -22.97 -13.79
N LYS A 479 -16.76 -23.82 -14.57
CA LYS A 479 -15.90 -24.92 -14.11
C LYS A 479 -14.57 -24.88 -14.88
N PRO A 480 -13.46 -25.33 -14.28
CA PRO A 480 -13.37 -25.98 -12.98
C PRO A 480 -13.59 -25.00 -11.82
N ALA A 481 -14.33 -25.45 -10.80
CA ALA A 481 -14.64 -24.64 -9.63
C ALA A 481 -13.80 -25.10 -8.42
N LEU A 482 -13.42 -24.15 -7.56
CA LEU A 482 -12.69 -24.43 -6.34
C LEU A 482 -13.59 -24.19 -5.13
N LEU A 483 -13.86 -25.26 -4.37
CA LEU A 483 -14.76 -25.24 -3.22
C LEU A 483 -13.94 -25.49 -1.95
N ILE A 484 -14.17 -24.68 -0.91
CA ILE A 484 -13.61 -24.92 0.43
C ILE A 484 -14.74 -25.30 1.37
N ASP A 485 -14.60 -26.46 2.01
CA ASP A 485 -15.50 -26.97 3.03
C ASP A 485 -15.07 -26.46 4.42
N CYS A 486 -15.77 -25.45 4.92
CA CYS A 486 -15.44 -24.76 6.17
C CYS A 486 -16.10 -25.36 7.43
N ARG A 487 -16.74 -26.55 7.34
CA ARG A 487 -17.43 -27.17 8.49
C ARG A 487 -16.53 -27.41 9.71
N PHE A 488 -15.22 -27.54 9.48
CA PHE A 488 -14.23 -27.84 10.51
C PHE A 488 -13.80 -26.63 11.33
N LEU A 489 -14.12 -25.40 10.90
CA LEU A 489 -13.61 -24.18 11.52
C LEU A 489 -13.97 -24.09 13.02
N ASN A 490 -15.15 -24.56 13.41
CA ASN A 490 -15.64 -24.54 14.79
C ASN A 490 -14.86 -25.51 15.71
N GLU A 491 -14.27 -26.56 15.15
CA GLU A 491 -13.51 -27.57 15.91
C GLU A 491 -12.03 -27.22 16.04
N LEU A 492 -11.54 -26.21 15.30
CA LEU A 492 -10.15 -25.81 15.32
C LEU A 492 -9.79 -25.02 16.58
N SER A 493 -8.58 -25.28 17.09
CA SER A 493 -7.96 -24.39 18.10
C SER A 493 -7.82 -22.95 17.57
N PRO A 494 -7.82 -21.91 18.43
CA PRO A 494 -7.72 -20.51 17.99
C PRO A 494 -6.49 -20.23 17.11
N GLN A 495 -5.37 -20.93 17.36
CA GLN A 495 -4.17 -20.84 16.54
C GLN A 495 -4.38 -21.45 15.14
N ALA A 496 -5.00 -22.63 15.07
CA ALA A 496 -5.28 -23.30 13.81
C ALA A 496 -6.35 -22.58 12.99
N LEU A 497 -7.40 -22.06 13.62
CA LEU A 497 -8.39 -21.18 12.99
C LEU A 497 -7.72 -19.97 12.35
N SER A 498 -6.86 -19.27 13.09
CA SER A 498 -6.10 -18.12 12.58
C SER A 498 -5.23 -18.49 11.37
N GLN A 499 -4.50 -19.61 11.44
CA GLN A 499 -3.66 -20.07 10.32
C GLN A 499 -4.49 -20.45 9.09
N THR A 500 -5.63 -21.09 9.31
CA THR A 500 -6.55 -21.52 8.24
C THR A 500 -7.14 -20.31 7.52
N LEU A 501 -7.67 -19.32 8.24
CA LEU A 501 -8.21 -18.10 7.64
C LEU A 501 -7.15 -17.29 6.88
N ILE A 502 -5.91 -17.24 7.38
CA ILE A 502 -4.79 -16.63 6.66
C ILE A 502 -4.51 -17.37 5.35
N GLN A 503 -4.52 -18.71 5.35
CA GLN A 503 -4.34 -19.49 4.12
C GLN A 503 -5.47 -19.27 3.13
N LEU A 504 -6.74 -19.18 3.59
CA LEU A 504 -7.88 -18.85 2.74
C LEU A 504 -7.74 -17.45 2.12
N SER A 505 -7.24 -16.48 2.88
CA SER A 505 -6.97 -15.12 2.38
C SER A 505 -5.90 -15.09 1.29
N TYR A 506 -4.83 -15.88 1.46
CA TYR A 506 -3.80 -16.04 0.43
C TYR A 506 -4.33 -16.75 -0.82
N LEU A 507 -5.11 -17.81 -0.63
CA LEU A 507 -5.74 -18.56 -1.73
C LEU A 507 -6.66 -17.66 -2.55
N ALA A 508 -7.53 -16.89 -1.91
CA ALA A 508 -8.43 -15.95 -2.58
C ALA A 508 -7.65 -14.86 -3.34
N SER A 509 -6.56 -14.36 -2.74
CA SER A 509 -5.70 -13.35 -3.37
C SER A 509 -4.96 -13.90 -4.59
N GLU A 510 -4.41 -15.11 -4.49
CA GLU A 510 -3.70 -15.77 -5.59
C GLU A 510 -4.66 -16.09 -6.73
N ASN A 511 -5.83 -16.67 -6.44
CA ASN A 511 -6.84 -16.96 -7.46
C ASN A 511 -7.24 -15.69 -8.22
N ARG A 512 -7.52 -14.59 -7.52
CA ARG A 512 -7.92 -13.30 -8.13
C ARG A 512 -6.85 -12.75 -9.08
N ASP A 513 -5.58 -12.95 -8.80
CA ASP A 513 -4.48 -12.42 -9.60
C ASP A 513 -4.11 -13.32 -10.80
N ARG A 514 -4.73 -14.49 -10.95
CA ARG A 514 -4.51 -15.38 -12.10
C ARG A 514 -5.15 -14.85 -13.38
N ARG A 515 -4.63 -15.31 -14.52
CA ARG A 515 -5.18 -15.01 -15.84
C ARG A 515 -6.56 -15.64 -16.04
N ARG A 516 -6.74 -16.87 -15.54
CA ARG A 516 -8.00 -17.61 -15.54
C ARG A 516 -8.36 -17.99 -14.10
N PRO A 517 -8.92 -17.08 -13.29
CA PRO A 517 -9.39 -17.40 -11.95
C PRO A 517 -10.50 -18.46 -12.00
N TRP A 518 -10.45 -19.45 -11.11
CA TRP A 518 -11.57 -20.39 -10.94
C TRP A 518 -12.63 -19.77 -10.03
N PRO A 519 -13.93 -20.03 -10.24
CA PRO A 519 -14.96 -19.68 -9.28
C PRO A 519 -14.63 -20.25 -7.90
N LEU A 520 -14.59 -19.39 -6.88
CA LEU A 520 -14.13 -19.74 -5.53
C LEU A 520 -15.26 -19.60 -4.52
N TYR A 521 -15.58 -20.70 -3.85
CA TYR A 521 -16.67 -20.77 -2.88
C TYR A 521 -16.18 -21.26 -1.52
N PHE A 522 -16.58 -20.57 -0.45
CA PHE A 522 -16.44 -21.06 0.92
C PHE A 522 -17.82 -21.49 1.40
N PHE A 523 -18.04 -22.80 1.51
CA PHE A 523 -19.29 -23.41 1.96
C PHE A 523 -19.18 -23.89 3.40
N ASN A 524 -20.33 -24.16 4.04
CA ASN A 524 -20.40 -24.54 5.46
C ASN A 524 -19.68 -23.54 6.37
N PHE A 525 -19.70 -22.24 6.01
CA PHE A 525 -19.08 -21.21 6.81
C PHE A 525 -20.08 -20.73 7.87
N ASP A 526 -19.81 -21.05 9.14
CA ASP A 526 -20.70 -20.65 10.24
C ASP A 526 -20.60 -19.15 10.49
N MET A 527 -21.63 -18.42 10.06
CA MET A 527 -21.74 -16.96 10.24
C MET A 527 -22.36 -16.58 11.59
N LYS A 528 -22.77 -17.55 12.42
CA LYS A 528 -23.43 -17.30 13.72
C LYS A 528 -22.45 -17.27 14.89
N ASP A 529 -21.32 -17.98 14.80
CA ASP A 529 -20.30 -17.99 15.85
C ASP A 529 -19.49 -16.67 15.85
N GLU A 530 -19.60 -15.92 16.95
CA GLU A 530 -18.88 -14.66 17.13
C GLU A 530 -17.36 -14.80 17.02
N ASN A 531 -16.78 -15.92 17.48
CA ASN A 531 -15.34 -16.14 17.42
C ASN A 531 -14.85 -16.28 15.98
N ILE A 532 -15.64 -16.95 15.15
CA ILE A 532 -15.33 -17.14 13.72
C ILE A 532 -15.49 -15.84 12.98
N LEU A 533 -16.55 -15.09 13.27
CA LEU A 533 -16.79 -13.78 12.68
C LEU A 533 -15.65 -12.79 13.02
N GLU A 534 -15.23 -12.72 14.29
CA GLU A 534 -14.10 -11.88 14.71
C GLU A 534 -12.80 -12.29 14.00
N ALA A 535 -12.52 -13.59 13.94
CA ALA A 535 -11.34 -14.11 13.26
C ALA A 535 -11.40 -13.84 11.75
N GLN A 536 -12.57 -13.94 11.12
CA GLN A 536 -12.80 -13.62 9.72
C GLN A 536 -12.51 -12.14 9.43
N TYR A 537 -13.05 -11.21 10.23
CA TYR A 537 -12.77 -9.78 10.09
C TYR A 537 -11.27 -9.48 10.19
N ARG A 538 -10.56 -10.18 11.07
CA ARG A 538 -9.14 -9.96 11.31
C ARG A 538 -8.24 -10.55 10.21
N TYR A 539 -8.52 -11.76 9.75
CA TYR A 539 -7.60 -12.53 8.89
C TYR A 539 -8.09 -12.68 7.44
N LEU A 540 -9.40 -12.58 7.20
CA LEU A 540 -10.07 -12.73 5.91
C LEU A 540 -10.91 -11.47 5.57
N SER A 541 -10.37 -10.28 5.86
CA SER A 541 -11.05 -9.00 5.59
C SER A 541 -11.41 -8.79 4.12
N LEU A 542 -10.74 -9.50 3.20
CA LEU A 542 -11.05 -9.53 1.78
C LEU A 542 -12.47 -10.06 1.49
N ALA A 543 -13.00 -10.99 2.30
CA ALA A 543 -14.35 -11.54 2.10
C ALA A 543 -15.44 -10.48 2.29
N ASN A 544 -15.20 -9.49 3.14
CA ASN A 544 -16.16 -8.42 3.44
C ASN A 544 -15.98 -7.20 2.55
N SER A 545 -15.03 -7.23 1.61
CA SER A 545 -14.79 -6.10 0.71
C SER A 545 -15.83 -6.10 -0.42
N PRO A 546 -16.61 -5.01 -0.60
CA PRO A 546 -17.56 -4.91 -1.71
C PRO A 546 -16.88 -4.87 -3.09
N ARG A 547 -15.53 -4.78 -3.11
CA ARG A 547 -14.71 -4.81 -4.32
C ARG A 547 -14.23 -6.21 -4.68
N ASN A 548 -14.45 -7.20 -3.82
CA ASN A 548 -14.06 -8.58 -4.07
C ASN A 548 -15.24 -9.35 -4.68
N ILE A 549 -15.27 -9.42 -6.00
CA ILE A 549 -16.32 -10.13 -6.75
C ILE A 549 -15.96 -11.62 -6.91
N SER A 550 -14.68 -11.98 -6.71
CA SER A 550 -14.15 -13.33 -6.99
C SER A 550 -14.39 -14.39 -5.93
N LEU A 551 -14.98 -14.07 -4.78
CA LEU A 551 -15.17 -14.99 -3.66
C LEU A 551 -16.63 -14.97 -3.20
N THR A 552 -17.25 -16.14 -3.11
CA THR A 552 -18.58 -16.32 -2.54
C THR A 552 -18.47 -17.08 -1.22
N VAL A 553 -19.06 -16.55 -0.15
CA VAL A 553 -19.12 -17.19 1.16
C VAL A 553 -20.57 -17.55 1.46
N SER A 554 -20.82 -18.80 1.85
CA SER A 554 -22.15 -19.30 2.17
C SER A 554 -22.11 -20.22 3.39
N SER A 555 -23.16 -20.13 4.21
CA SER A 555 -23.41 -21.07 5.31
C SER A 555 -24.04 -22.39 4.85
N SER A 556 -24.54 -22.45 3.61
CA SER A 556 -25.14 -23.66 3.05
C SER A 556 -24.09 -24.72 2.67
N SER A 557 -24.54 -25.97 2.54
CA SER A 557 -23.71 -27.06 2.01
C SER A 557 -23.47 -26.88 0.52
N TYR A 558 -22.28 -27.26 0.07
CA TYR A 558 -21.91 -27.26 -1.35
C TYR A 558 -22.81 -28.21 -2.18
N LEU A 559 -23.41 -29.22 -1.55
CA LEU A 559 -24.37 -30.15 -2.19
C LEU A 559 -25.67 -29.46 -2.66
N ASN A 560 -25.99 -28.27 -2.14
CA ASN A 560 -27.16 -27.50 -2.58
C ASN A 560 -26.91 -26.79 -3.92
N HIS A 561 -25.65 -26.68 -4.35
CA HIS A 561 -25.25 -25.91 -5.53
C HIS A 561 -24.61 -26.76 -6.63
N PHE A 562 -24.02 -27.90 -6.27
CA PHE A 562 -23.30 -28.80 -7.18
C PHE A 562 -23.80 -30.24 -7.04
N SER A 563 -23.92 -30.97 -8.15
CA SER A 563 -24.31 -32.39 -8.11
C SER A 563 -23.13 -33.27 -7.66
N ARG A 564 -23.42 -34.45 -7.11
CA ARG A 564 -22.41 -35.32 -6.52
C ARG A 564 -21.41 -35.85 -7.54
N GLU A 565 -21.83 -36.04 -8.78
CA GLU A 565 -21.04 -36.56 -9.90
C GLU A 565 -20.00 -35.54 -10.39
N GLU A 566 -20.27 -34.26 -10.16
CA GLU A 566 -19.41 -33.14 -10.56
C GLU A 566 -18.34 -32.84 -9.52
N ILE A 567 -18.51 -33.33 -8.29
CA ILE A 567 -17.65 -33.02 -7.15
C ILE A 567 -16.54 -34.06 -7.00
N ILE A 568 -15.30 -33.56 -6.87
CA ILE A 568 -14.14 -34.34 -6.45
C ILE A 568 -13.62 -33.75 -5.14
N TYR A 569 -13.76 -34.49 -4.05
CA TYR A 569 -13.23 -34.12 -2.76
C TYR A 569 -11.79 -34.59 -2.62
N LEU A 570 -10.87 -33.67 -2.30
CA LEU A 570 -9.47 -34.01 -2.12
C LEU A 570 -9.13 -34.24 -0.65
N SER A 571 -8.66 -35.44 -0.34
CA SER A 571 -8.18 -35.81 0.98
C SER A 571 -6.86 -36.59 0.87
N PRO A 572 -5.84 -36.28 1.70
CA PRO A 572 -4.59 -37.03 1.68
C PRO A 572 -4.76 -38.52 2.10
N HIS A 573 -5.88 -38.86 2.74
CA HIS A 573 -6.20 -40.20 3.22
C HIS A 573 -7.06 -41.02 2.26
N ALA A 574 -7.37 -40.50 1.07
CA ALA A 574 -8.10 -41.25 0.06
C ALA A 574 -7.26 -42.39 -0.53
N GLU A 575 -7.93 -43.45 -0.99
CA GLU A 575 -7.29 -44.61 -1.61
C GLU A 575 -6.95 -44.35 -3.09
N LEU A 576 -7.85 -43.65 -3.79
CA LEU A 576 -7.73 -43.38 -5.22
C LEU A 576 -6.90 -42.12 -5.49
N ASP A 577 -5.98 -42.21 -6.45
CA ASP A 577 -5.23 -41.06 -6.94
C ASP A 577 -6.08 -40.22 -7.90
N LEU A 578 -5.89 -38.90 -7.87
CA LEU A 578 -6.42 -38.00 -8.89
C LEU A 578 -5.58 -38.12 -10.16
N GLU A 579 -6.16 -38.66 -11.23
CA GLU A 579 -5.46 -38.92 -12.49
C GLU A 579 -5.26 -37.63 -13.31
N GLU A 580 -6.33 -36.85 -13.46
CA GLU A 580 -6.33 -35.60 -14.20
C GLU A 580 -7.15 -34.50 -13.54
N VAL A 581 -6.87 -33.25 -13.92
CA VAL A 581 -7.63 -32.07 -13.47
C VAL A 581 -8.57 -31.66 -14.60
N GLU A 582 -9.80 -32.18 -14.55
CA GLU A 582 -10.86 -31.95 -15.53
C GLU A 582 -11.47 -30.54 -15.41
N GLY A 583 -11.77 -29.92 -16.55
CA GLY A 583 -12.44 -28.62 -16.59
C GLY A 583 -13.93 -28.66 -16.22
N SER A 584 -14.57 -29.83 -16.24
CA SER A 584 -16.01 -29.99 -15.97
C SER A 584 -16.35 -30.28 -14.49
N LYS A 585 -15.33 -30.35 -13.62
CA LYS A 585 -15.46 -30.79 -12.22
C LYS A 585 -15.29 -29.64 -11.22
N ALA A 586 -15.81 -29.84 -10.02
CA ALA A 586 -15.61 -28.96 -8.87
C ALA A 586 -14.74 -29.66 -7.84
N TYR A 587 -13.63 -29.01 -7.45
CA TYR A 587 -12.65 -29.56 -6.52
C TYR A 587 -12.89 -29.04 -5.10
N VAL A 588 -13.17 -29.94 -4.16
CA VAL A 588 -13.42 -29.59 -2.75
C VAL A 588 -12.15 -29.81 -1.92
N LEU A 589 -11.80 -28.81 -1.11
CA LEU A 589 -10.76 -28.89 -0.09
C LEU A 589 -11.34 -28.65 1.30
N GLY A 590 -10.99 -29.48 2.27
CA GLY A 590 -11.33 -29.22 3.68
C GLY A 590 -10.59 -27.99 4.20
N GLY A 591 -11.31 -27.04 4.78
CA GLY A 591 -10.78 -25.81 5.40
C GLY A 591 -9.98 -26.09 6.68
N ILE A 592 -8.88 -26.83 6.56
CA ILE A 592 -8.02 -27.28 7.65
C ILE A 592 -6.55 -27.02 7.28
N VAL A 593 -5.73 -26.67 8.28
CA VAL A 593 -4.27 -26.55 8.12
C VAL A 593 -3.55 -27.40 9.16
N ASP A 594 -3.01 -28.54 8.72
CA ASP A 594 -2.30 -29.55 9.53
C ASP A 594 -0.89 -29.13 10.00
N ARG A 595 -0.73 -27.89 10.46
CA ARG A 595 0.53 -27.42 11.05
C ARG A 595 0.58 -27.57 12.57
N VAL A 596 -0.57 -27.70 13.21
CA VAL A 596 -0.72 -27.78 14.67
C VAL A 596 -1.55 -29.01 14.97
N ALA A 597 -1.11 -29.83 15.94
CA ALA A 597 -1.88 -30.98 16.39
C ALA A 597 -3.27 -30.51 16.86
N GLN A 598 -4.33 -31.00 16.23
CA GLN A 598 -5.70 -30.74 16.63
C GLN A 598 -6.20 -31.95 17.41
N HIS A 599 -6.31 -31.82 18.73
CA HIS A 599 -6.81 -32.92 19.57
C HIS A 599 -8.33 -33.13 19.44
N ARG A 600 -9.05 -32.10 18.99
CA ARG A 600 -10.52 -32.12 18.85
C ARG A 600 -11.00 -32.61 17.48
N LEU A 601 -10.12 -32.59 16.47
CA LEU A 601 -10.45 -32.97 15.10
C LEU A 601 -9.95 -34.39 14.82
N HIS A 602 -10.81 -35.23 14.27
CA HIS A 602 -10.40 -36.58 13.88
C HIS A 602 -9.31 -36.55 12.79
N PRO A 603 -8.24 -37.37 12.86
CA PRO A 603 -7.15 -37.34 11.88
C PRO A 603 -7.61 -37.49 10.42
N HIS A 604 -8.69 -38.25 10.18
CA HIS A 604 -9.26 -38.51 8.86
C HIS A 604 -10.54 -37.70 8.59
N ALA A 605 -10.73 -36.53 9.24
CA ALA A 605 -11.97 -35.76 9.20
C ALA A 605 -12.46 -35.44 7.77
N THR A 606 -11.56 -35.06 6.86
CA THR A 606 -11.90 -34.74 5.45
C THR A 606 -12.39 -35.97 4.68
N LEU A 607 -11.78 -37.14 4.90
CA LEU A 607 -12.20 -38.39 4.27
C LEU A 607 -13.57 -38.83 4.79
N LEU A 608 -13.80 -38.72 6.11
CA LEU A 608 -15.08 -39.07 6.73
C LEU A 608 -16.20 -38.14 6.24
N ALA A 609 -15.96 -36.84 6.19
CA ALA A 609 -16.91 -35.86 5.67
C ALA A 609 -17.28 -36.17 4.21
N ALA A 610 -16.30 -36.44 3.36
CA ALA A 610 -16.55 -36.74 1.95
C ALA A 610 -17.30 -38.07 1.75
N LYS A 611 -17.03 -39.09 2.59
CA LYS A 611 -17.78 -40.36 2.59
C LYS A 611 -19.22 -40.16 3.06
N GLN A 612 -19.45 -39.35 4.08
CA GLN A 612 -20.79 -39.00 4.56
C GLN A 612 -21.59 -38.24 3.50
N ASP A 613 -20.94 -37.33 2.78
CA ASP A 613 -21.56 -36.55 1.71
C ASP A 613 -21.79 -37.40 0.42
N GLY A 614 -21.19 -38.60 0.35
CA GLY A 614 -21.34 -39.53 -0.77
C GLY A 614 -20.75 -39.00 -2.08
N VAL A 615 -19.63 -38.27 -2.02
CA VAL A 615 -18.94 -37.70 -3.18
C VAL A 615 -17.66 -38.46 -3.50
N LYS A 616 -17.17 -38.36 -4.74
CA LYS A 616 -15.92 -39.01 -5.15
C LYS A 616 -14.74 -38.40 -4.37
N VAL A 617 -13.94 -39.24 -3.71
CA VAL A 617 -12.78 -38.80 -2.92
C VAL A 617 -11.50 -39.27 -3.57
N CYS A 618 -10.56 -38.34 -3.78
CA CYS A 618 -9.25 -38.64 -4.35
C CYS A 618 -8.12 -38.00 -3.54
N ARG A 619 -6.91 -38.55 -3.64
CA ARG A 619 -5.67 -37.94 -3.15
C ARG A 619 -4.84 -37.45 -4.32
N LEU A 620 -3.89 -36.55 -4.09
CA LEU A 620 -2.93 -36.17 -5.12
C LEU A 620 -1.98 -37.34 -5.42
N PRO A 621 -1.59 -37.59 -6.69
CA PRO A 621 -0.73 -38.71 -7.10
C PRO A 621 0.75 -38.51 -6.73
N ILE A 622 1.05 -38.03 -5.51
CA ILE A 622 2.39 -37.59 -5.10
C ILE A 622 3.41 -38.73 -5.21
N ASP A 623 3.05 -39.91 -4.73
CA ASP A 623 3.97 -41.07 -4.65
C ASP A 623 4.38 -41.59 -6.05
N ARG A 624 3.63 -41.25 -7.12
CA ARG A 624 3.98 -41.60 -8.50
C ARG A 624 5.15 -40.77 -9.05
N TYR A 625 5.28 -39.52 -8.62
CA TYR A 625 6.23 -38.55 -9.20
C TYR A 625 7.35 -38.14 -8.23
N ILE A 626 7.11 -38.20 -6.92
CA ILE A 626 8.06 -37.70 -5.91
C ILE A 626 8.28 -38.72 -4.80
N LYS A 627 9.56 -39.05 -4.57
CA LYS A 627 9.97 -39.82 -3.39
C LYS A 627 9.92 -38.96 -2.14
N TRP A 628 8.94 -39.23 -1.28
CA TRP A 628 8.77 -38.53 -0.01
C TRP A 628 9.84 -38.95 1.01
N LYS A 629 10.62 -37.99 1.53
CA LYS A 629 11.71 -38.29 2.48
C LYS A 629 11.40 -37.90 3.93
N SER A 630 10.59 -36.86 4.17
CA SER A 630 10.23 -36.48 5.56
C SER A 630 8.94 -35.64 5.65
N GLY A 631 8.26 -35.70 6.80
CA GLY A 631 7.05 -34.92 7.10
C GLY A 631 5.73 -35.61 6.70
N SER A 632 4.60 -35.04 7.12
CA SER A 632 3.25 -35.54 6.77
C SER A 632 2.92 -35.29 5.30
N ARG A 633 2.09 -36.15 4.70
CA ARG A 633 1.56 -35.98 3.33
C ARG A 633 0.50 -34.87 3.21
N SER A 634 -0.03 -34.39 4.34
CA SER A 634 -0.92 -33.23 4.38
C SER A 634 -0.20 -31.94 3.98
N MET A 635 -0.74 -31.25 2.99
CA MET A 635 -0.22 -29.97 2.50
C MET A 635 -1.13 -28.82 2.88
N THR A 636 -0.60 -27.59 2.79
CA THR A 636 -1.43 -26.39 2.98
C THR A 636 -2.39 -26.18 1.81
N LEU A 637 -3.57 -25.63 2.08
CA LEU A 637 -4.58 -25.24 1.09
C LEU A 637 -3.99 -24.52 -0.13
N LEU A 638 -3.10 -23.55 0.09
CA LEU A 638 -2.45 -22.79 -0.98
C LEU A 638 -1.56 -23.65 -1.89
N ALA A 639 -0.88 -24.66 -1.31
CA ALA A 639 0.00 -25.53 -2.08
C ALA A 639 -0.80 -26.49 -2.95
N VAL A 640 -1.87 -27.09 -2.39
CA VAL A 640 -2.76 -27.99 -3.14
C VAL A 640 -3.42 -27.24 -4.30
N THR A 641 -3.99 -26.06 -4.03
CA THR A 641 -4.60 -25.24 -5.08
C THR A 641 -3.60 -24.80 -6.15
N SER A 642 -2.41 -24.35 -5.76
CA SER A 642 -1.35 -24.01 -6.71
C SER A 642 -0.96 -25.18 -7.61
N ILE A 643 -0.93 -26.40 -7.07
CA ILE A 643 -0.68 -27.62 -7.85
C ILE A 643 -1.82 -27.83 -8.84
N LEU A 644 -3.08 -27.82 -8.40
CA LEU A 644 -4.25 -28.00 -9.29
C LEU A 644 -4.25 -27.00 -10.44
N TYR A 645 -4.02 -25.71 -10.14
CA TYR A 645 -3.91 -24.68 -11.19
C TYR A 645 -2.77 -24.98 -12.15
N SER A 646 -1.58 -25.31 -11.64
CA SER A 646 -0.41 -25.55 -12.47
C SER A 646 -0.59 -26.76 -13.38
N VAL A 647 -1.23 -27.82 -12.89
CA VAL A 647 -1.50 -29.05 -13.66
C VAL A 647 -2.55 -28.75 -14.73
N TYR A 648 -3.62 -28.05 -14.38
CA TYR A 648 -4.65 -27.65 -15.34
C TYR A 648 -4.11 -26.72 -16.43
N GLU A 649 -3.32 -25.70 -16.06
CA GLU A 649 -2.70 -24.75 -17.01
C GLU A 649 -1.65 -25.40 -17.92
N SER A 650 -1.07 -26.54 -17.52
CA SER A 650 -0.07 -27.28 -18.28
C SER A 650 -0.61 -28.53 -18.97
N SER A 651 -1.93 -28.76 -18.92
CA SER A 651 -2.57 -29.95 -19.49
C SER A 651 -2.01 -31.28 -18.95
N GLY A 652 -1.69 -31.34 -17.65
CA GLY A 652 -1.35 -32.60 -16.96
C GLY A 652 0.09 -32.76 -16.44
N ASP A 653 0.92 -31.71 -16.42
CA ASP A 653 2.30 -31.79 -15.94
C ASP A 653 2.39 -31.80 -14.40
N TRP A 654 2.14 -32.97 -13.81
CA TRP A 654 2.20 -33.23 -12.37
C TRP A 654 3.62 -33.05 -11.80
N GLU A 655 4.65 -33.53 -12.50
CA GLU A 655 6.02 -33.52 -11.99
C GLU A 655 6.52 -32.09 -11.77
N ARG A 656 6.30 -31.21 -12.74
CA ARG A 656 6.68 -29.80 -12.63
C ARG A 656 5.90 -29.09 -11.54
N ALA A 657 4.60 -29.36 -11.43
CA ALA A 657 3.77 -28.78 -10.38
C ALA A 657 4.27 -29.19 -8.99
N PHE A 658 4.54 -30.48 -8.78
CA PHE A 658 5.02 -30.97 -7.50
C PHE A 658 6.42 -30.44 -7.15
N ARG A 659 7.38 -30.43 -8.10
CA ARG A 659 8.72 -29.87 -7.86
C ARG A 659 8.68 -28.39 -7.46
N LYS A 660 7.72 -27.63 -7.99
CA LYS A 660 7.59 -26.19 -7.74
C LYS A 660 6.89 -25.87 -6.41
N TYR A 661 5.82 -26.59 -6.08
CA TYR A 661 4.92 -26.23 -4.98
C TYR A 661 5.06 -27.10 -3.73
N ILE A 662 5.64 -28.29 -3.83
CA ILE A 662 5.94 -29.11 -2.65
C ILE A 662 7.16 -28.55 -1.92
N PRO A 663 7.09 -28.33 -0.60
CA PRO A 663 8.22 -27.81 0.16
C PRO A 663 9.46 -28.72 0.05
N VAL A 664 10.61 -28.13 -0.28
CA VAL A 664 11.89 -28.83 -0.45
C VAL A 664 12.25 -29.74 0.74
N ARG A 665 11.87 -29.34 1.96
CA ARG A 665 12.12 -30.12 3.19
C ARG A 665 11.48 -31.50 3.18
N ASN A 666 10.41 -31.71 2.40
CA ASN A 666 9.69 -32.97 2.29
C ASN A 666 10.36 -33.92 1.27
N ILE A 667 11.07 -33.36 0.30
CA ILE A 667 11.75 -34.09 -0.79
C ILE A 667 13.23 -34.36 -0.45
N ARG A 668 13.86 -33.51 0.38
CA ARG A 668 15.28 -33.64 0.78
C ARG A 668 15.49 -34.37 2.10
N GLY A 669 16.48 -35.26 2.11
CA GLY A 669 16.83 -36.08 3.26
C GLY A 669 17.57 -35.27 4.34
N PRO A 670 17.74 -35.81 5.56
CA PRO A 670 18.56 -35.18 6.60
C PRO A 670 20.00 -34.91 6.17
N GLU A 671 20.55 -35.77 5.32
CA GLU A 671 21.92 -35.72 4.81
C GLU A 671 22.13 -34.58 3.80
N GLU A 672 21.12 -34.27 3.00
CA GLU A 672 21.12 -33.18 2.02
C GLU A 672 20.81 -31.79 2.65
N LYS A 673 20.50 -31.76 3.95
CA LYS A 673 20.21 -30.51 4.70
C LYS A 673 21.51 -29.93 5.23
N ASN A 674 21.65 -28.60 5.13
CA ASN A 674 22.82 -27.88 5.63
C ASN A 674 23.13 -28.24 7.10
N LEU A 675 24.31 -28.81 7.32
CA LEU A 675 24.82 -29.25 8.62
C LEU A 675 24.82 -28.12 9.65
N TYR A 676 25.18 -26.90 9.23
CA TYR A 676 25.19 -25.73 10.09
C TYR A 676 23.79 -25.40 10.61
N SER A 677 22.78 -25.35 9.73
CA SER A 677 21.39 -25.09 10.11
C SER A 677 20.84 -26.16 11.06
N ARG A 678 21.20 -27.44 10.85
CA ARG A 678 20.81 -28.54 11.76
C ARG A 678 21.42 -28.36 13.14
N ARG A 679 22.72 -28.05 13.23
CA ARG A 679 23.41 -27.79 14.50
C ARG A 679 22.80 -26.58 15.22
N LEU A 680 22.54 -25.50 14.49
CA LEU A 680 21.93 -24.29 15.04
C LEU A 680 20.52 -24.55 15.61
N HIS A 681 19.65 -25.26 14.88
CA HIS A 681 18.31 -25.57 15.38
C HIS A 681 18.35 -26.49 16.59
N ARG A 682 19.25 -27.48 16.60
CA ARG A 682 19.47 -28.34 17.76
C ARG A 682 19.86 -27.51 18.98
N TYR A 683 20.80 -26.59 18.81
CA TYR A 683 21.26 -25.69 19.86
C TYR A 683 20.15 -24.79 20.41
N ILE A 684 19.30 -24.23 19.52
CA ILE A 684 18.14 -23.42 19.92
C ILE A 684 17.17 -24.25 20.75
N HIS A 685 16.79 -25.45 20.29
CA HIS A 685 15.87 -26.30 21.03
C HIS A 685 16.43 -26.77 22.38
N ASP A 686 17.73 -27.02 22.45
CA ASP A 686 18.40 -27.42 23.68
C ASP A 686 18.47 -26.26 24.67
N TYR A 687 18.69 -25.03 24.19
CA TYR A 687 18.59 -23.82 25.01
C TYR A 687 17.15 -23.58 25.51
N GLU A 688 16.14 -23.69 24.64
CA GLU A 688 14.72 -23.53 25.02
C GLU A 688 14.31 -24.55 26.09
N ARG A 689 14.76 -25.81 25.95
CA ARG A 689 14.51 -26.86 26.95
C ARG A 689 15.13 -26.51 28.30
N ARG A 690 16.41 -26.13 28.33
CA ARG A 690 17.11 -25.74 29.58
C ARG A 690 16.47 -24.51 30.23
N LEU A 691 16.03 -23.55 29.43
CA LEU A 691 15.35 -22.36 29.91
C LEU A 691 14.02 -22.70 30.62
N LEU A 692 13.20 -23.57 30.02
CA LEU A 692 11.95 -24.02 30.66
C LEU A 692 12.21 -24.84 31.93
N LEU A 693 13.27 -25.65 31.96
CA LEU A 693 13.67 -26.38 33.17
C LEU A 693 14.09 -25.43 34.29
N GLU A 694 14.90 -24.41 34.01
CA GLU A 694 15.29 -23.41 35.03
C GLU A 694 14.10 -22.56 35.48
N LEU A 695 13.16 -22.25 34.58
CA LEU A 695 11.93 -21.54 34.92
C LEU A 695 11.08 -22.36 35.91
N ASN A 696 10.93 -23.67 35.67
CA ASN A 696 10.18 -24.59 36.53
C ASN A 696 10.84 -24.88 37.88
N GLN A 697 12.12 -24.55 38.05
CA GLN A 697 12.79 -24.64 39.35
C GLN A 697 12.53 -23.42 40.24
N ARG A 698 12.06 -22.30 39.66
CA ARG A 698 11.78 -21.05 40.38
C ARG A 698 10.29 -20.73 40.52
N LEU A 699 9.44 -21.37 39.71
CA LEU A 699 7.99 -21.45 39.89
C LEU A 699 7.67 -22.53 40.92
#